data_AF-A0A328DSQ8-F1
#
_entry.id   AF-A0A328DSQ8-F1
#
_cell.length_a   1.000
_cell.length_b   1.000
_cell.length_c   1.000
_cell.angle_alpha   90.00
_cell.angle_beta   90.00
_cell.angle_gamma   90.00
#
_symmetry.space_group_name_H-M   'P 1'
#
loop_
_entity.id
_entity.type
_entity.pdbx_description
1 polymer ?
#
loop_
_entity_poly.entity_id
_entity_poly.type
_entity_poly.pdbx_seq_one_letter_code
_entity_poly.pdbx_strand_id
1 'polypeptide(L)'
;MSRIRGSLWLAITILSLTITQSFSASQVHRRDPGHPQWHHGAFHDVKDTVRSEVRQMLHSRAEVPFQVPLEVNVVLIGFNGDGGYRYTVDSQKLEEFLRVSFPSHRPSCLETGQPLDIEHHIVYNAFPVGQPELISLEIALKAAMVPSGTAREADFGRDVPLFEVDATGVEPEFQKLYTYLFDIDSGVHYGEEIDKAWPTAVFIVNFDKVRLDPRNKDIDLEGLKYGRISQLAEEELKKQEADYIYRYRYNGGGATQVWLGSGRYVVIDLSAGPCTYGKIETEEGSISARSLPRLRNVVFHNAAGTVSEHYAHNIFVGQLASLIAMTTEHVISPDVRFETVDMTTRLLVPIIVLHNHNRYNIMEKGHNYSIDVGAIENEVKKLVHQGQEVVIVGGSHALHHHEKLAIAVSKAMRGHSLQETKKDGRFHVHTKMYLDGAILKEEMERSADVLAAGLLEVANPSLANKFFLRQNWMDESDGTGDSILKHKPLWSTYSQKSGKQNKKKKESKLKRGNLYRTYGTRVIPVFVLSLADVDEHLMMEDESLVWTSKDVVIVLQHPNDKIPLSYVSELERRHANPWQVERHIIAGVASVVGGLSAPYEKASHVHERPVVNWLWATGCHPFGPFSNTSHISELLQDVALRNTIYARVDAALRRLRETSEVVQNFASEHLKTPLGEPVKGKKNKSSTELWVEKFYKKTTNLPEPFPHELVERLEKYLDSLEEQLVDLSSLLYDHRLQEADTNSSEIFQSSIFTQQYVEHVLANEKEKMKCCSIEYKVPVQSSQSLIYAGILLAGFFVYFVVIFFSSPVR
;
A
#
# COMPACT_ATOMS: atom_id res chain seq x y z
N MET A 1 19.35 41.73 70.50
CA MET A 1 19.53 41.52 69.04
C MET A 1 19.24 40.10 68.54
N SER A 2 18.78 39.13 69.36
CA SER A 2 18.43 37.78 68.85
C SER A 2 16.95 37.60 68.47
N ARG A 3 16.02 38.40 69.02
CA ARG A 3 14.57 38.33 68.68
C ARG A 3 14.20 38.90 67.31
N ILE A 4 15.01 39.78 66.73
CA ILE A 4 14.76 40.39 65.41
C ILE A 4 15.24 39.48 64.27
N ARG A 5 16.21 38.59 64.52
CA ARG A 5 16.72 37.63 63.53
C ARG A 5 15.76 36.47 63.29
N GLY A 6 15.03 36.02 64.32
CA GLY A 6 14.05 34.93 64.19
C GLY A 6 12.81 35.31 63.39
N SER A 7 12.29 36.52 63.58
CA SER A 7 11.14 37.04 62.80
C SER A 7 11.51 37.37 61.36
N LEU A 8 12.74 37.81 61.10
CA LEU A 8 13.22 38.04 59.73
C LEU A 8 13.40 36.72 58.97
N TRP A 9 13.90 35.67 59.61
CA TRP A 9 14.02 34.35 58.99
C TRP A 9 12.67 33.69 58.74
N LEU A 10 11.69 33.84 59.64
CA LEU A 10 10.33 33.35 59.42
C LEU A 10 9.61 34.12 58.31
N ALA A 11 9.82 35.43 58.21
CA ALA A 11 9.29 36.24 57.13
C ALA A 11 9.94 35.88 55.79
N ILE A 12 11.25 35.61 55.75
CA ILE A 12 11.95 35.18 54.53
C ILE A 12 11.53 33.78 54.11
N THR A 13 11.26 32.85 55.03
CA THR A 13 10.76 31.50 54.67
C THR A 13 9.31 31.52 54.25
N ILE A 14 8.46 32.37 54.83
CA ILE A 14 7.07 32.56 54.36
C ILE A 14 7.06 33.30 53.02
N LEU A 15 7.95 34.28 52.81
CA LEU A 15 8.12 34.96 51.53
C LEU A 15 8.70 34.01 50.46
N SER A 16 9.60 33.10 50.81
CA SER A 16 10.12 32.10 49.86
C SER A 16 9.12 30.98 49.59
N LEU A 17 8.27 30.58 50.53
CA LEU A 17 7.15 29.64 50.32
C LEU A 17 6.00 30.26 49.50
N THR A 18 5.82 31.59 49.58
CA THR A 18 4.84 32.31 48.74
C THR A 18 5.41 32.69 47.37
N ILE A 19 6.73 32.86 47.25
CA ILE A 19 7.42 33.07 45.96
C ILE A 19 7.64 31.74 45.22
N THR A 20 7.69 30.58 45.89
CA THR A 20 7.65 29.26 45.20
C THR A 20 6.24 28.79 44.86
N GLN A 21 5.19 29.48 45.36
CA GLN A 21 3.85 29.49 44.76
C GLN A 21 3.70 30.63 43.73
N SER A 22 4.80 31.05 43.09
CA SER A 22 4.68 31.68 41.79
C SER A 22 4.06 30.65 40.85
N PHE A 23 2.83 30.95 40.40
CA PHE A 23 2.12 30.26 39.34
C PHE A 23 3.14 29.77 38.31
N SER A 24 3.41 28.46 38.31
CA SER A 24 4.05 27.84 37.17
C SER A 24 3.07 28.07 36.03
N ALA A 25 3.36 29.05 35.16
CA ALA A 25 2.48 29.36 34.05
C ALA A 25 2.19 28.05 33.32
N SER A 26 0.91 27.64 33.33
CA SER A 26 0.47 26.48 32.57
C SER A 26 0.83 26.76 31.11
N GLN A 27 1.67 25.91 30.54
CA GLN A 27 2.00 25.97 29.12
C GLN A 27 1.01 25.05 28.39
N VAL A 28 0.51 25.49 27.24
CA VAL A 28 -0.55 24.82 26.47
C VAL A 28 -0.18 23.37 26.11
N HIS A 29 1.10 23.08 25.91
CA HIS A 29 1.57 21.75 25.53
C HIS A 29 2.39 21.10 26.66
N ARG A 30 1.98 21.31 27.92
CA ARG A 30 2.63 20.72 29.10
C ARG A 30 1.80 19.58 29.68
N ARG A 31 2.48 18.49 30.01
CA ARG A 31 1.86 17.31 30.63
C ARG A 31 1.83 17.48 32.15
N ASP A 32 0.63 17.53 32.70
CA ASP A 32 0.39 17.42 34.15
C ASP A 32 -0.07 15.98 34.50
N PRO A 33 0.18 15.48 35.74
CA PRO A 33 -0.25 14.15 36.16
C PRO A 33 -1.78 13.99 36.05
N GLY A 34 -2.24 13.04 35.23
CA GLY A 34 -3.67 12.75 35.01
C GLY A 34 -4.22 13.09 33.62
N HIS A 35 -3.39 13.59 32.70
CA HIS A 35 -3.78 13.77 31.29
C HIS A 35 -4.08 12.40 30.64
N PRO A 36 -5.12 12.26 29.79
CA PRO A 36 -5.36 11.03 29.03
C PRO A 36 -4.09 10.67 28.26
N GLN A 37 -3.59 9.46 28.51
CA GLN A 37 -2.41 8.92 27.86
C GLN A 37 -2.84 8.10 26.66
N TRP A 38 -2.16 8.29 25.53
CA TRP A 38 -2.21 7.30 24.46
C TRP A 38 -1.64 5.99 25.01
N HIS A 39 -2.43 4.92 24.90
CA HIS A 39 -2.05 3.58 25.35
C HIS A 39 -1.79 2.71 24.12
N HIS A 40 -0.51 2.48 23.83
CA HIS A 40 -0.07 1.53 22.82
C HIS A 40 0.14 0.17 23.48
N GLY A 41 -0.63 -0.85 23.09
CA GLY A 41 -0.61 -2.15 23.76
C GLY A 41 -1.79 -3.08 23.45
N ALA A 42 -2.75 -2.65 22.63
CA ALA A 42 -3.87 -3.47 22.18
C ALA A 42 -3.44 -4.76 21.48
N PHE A 43 -2.22 -4.82 20.93
CA PHE A 43 -1.70 -6.05 20.34
C PHE A 43 -1.63 -7.22 21.33
N HIS A 44 -1.34 -6.97 22.62
CA HIS A 44 -1.32 -8.04 23.62
C HIS A 44 -2.68 -8.71 23.78
N ASP A 45 -3.76 -7.96 23.59
CA ASP A 45 -5.14 -8.47 23.73
C ASP A 45 -5.55 -9.32 22.52
N VAL A 46 -4.99 -9.06 21.34
CA VAL A 46 -5.34 -9.76 20.08
C VAL A 46 -4.32 -10.81 19.65
N LYS A 47 -3.15 -10.88 20.28
CA LYS A 47 -2.05 -11.78 19.87
C LYS A 47 -2.45 -13.25 19.79
N ASP A 48 -3.18 -13.77 20.79
CA ASP A 48 -3.62 -15.16 20.79
C ASP A 48 -4.65 -15.44 19.69
N THR A 49 -5.51 -14.47 19.40
CA THR A 49 -6.46 -14.51 18.28
C THR A 49 -5.72 -14.56 16.95
N VAL A 50 -4.75 -13.65 16.74
CA VAL A 50 -3.90 -13.62 15.54
C VAL A 50 -3.19 -14.96 15.33
N ARG A 51 -2.60 -15.54 16.39
CA ARG A 51 -1.97 -16.86 16.30
C ARG A 51 -2.96 -17.95 15.87
N SER A 52 -4.13 -17.99 16.47
CA SER A 52 -5.18 -18.95 16.12
C SER A 52 -5.61 -18.81 14.65
N GLU A 53 -5.75 -17.58 14.16
CA GLU A 53 -6.15 -17.27 12.78
C GLU A 53 -5.05 -17.61 11.78
N VAL A 54 -3.79 -17.28 12.06
CA VAL A 54 -2.63 -17.69 11.24
C VAL A 54 -2.59 -19.21 11.12
N ARG A 55 -2.76 -19.91 12.24
CA ARG A 55 -2.81 -21.38 12.24
C ARG A 55 -3.96 -21.91 11.38
N GLN A 56 -5.15 -21.31 11.49
CA GLN A 56 -6.28 -21.66 10.65
C GLN A 56 -5.99 -21.39 9.17
N MET A 57 -5.36 -20.27 8.83
CA MET A 57 -4.98 -19.91 7.46
C MET A 57 -4.00 -20.94 6.87
N LEU A 58 -2.97 -21.33 7.61
CA LEU A 58 -1.94 -22.25 7.09
C LEU A 58 -2.42 -23.70 6.96
N HIS A 59 -3.38 -24.12 7.77
CA HIS A 59 -3.83 -25.52 7.82
C HIS A 59 -5.22 -25.76 7.22
N SER A 60 -6.00 -24.72 6.93
CA SER A 60 -7.33 -24.87 6.30
C SER A 60 -7.25 -24.76 4.78
N ARG A 61 -8.32 -25.23 4.12
CA ARG A 61 -8.52 -25.03 2.67
C ARG A 61 -9.18 -23.70 2.33
N ALA A 62 -9.64 -22.96 3.34
CA ALA A 62 -10.34 -21.71 3.11
C ALA A 62 -9.31 -20.60 2.86
N GLU A 63 -9.63 -19.69 1.95
CA GLU A 63 -8.86 -18.46 1.70
C GLU A 63 -9.10 -17.48 2.85
N VAL A 64 -8.49 -17.77 4.00
CA VAL A 64 -8.48 -16.86 5.15
C VAL A 64 -7.33 -15.88 4.94
N PRO A 65 -7.58 -14.55 4.95
CA PRO A 65 -6.51 -13.55 4.85
C PRO A 65 -5.70 -13.46 6.15
N PHE A 66 -4.46 -13.00 6.03
CA PHE A 66 -3.58 -12.75 7.17
C PHE A 66 -4.03 -11.50 7.93
N GLN A 67 -4.36 -11.63 9.22
CA GLN A 67 -4.88 -10.55 10.04
C GLN A 67 -3.75 -9.70 10.64
N VAL A 68 -3.81 -8.39 10.42
CA VAL A 68 -2.84 -7.40 10.91
C VAL A 68 -3.58 -6.30 11.67
N PRO A 69 -3.41 -6.19 12.99
CA PRO A 69 -3.98 -5.10 13.77
C PRO A 69 -3.48 -3.73 13.29
N LEU A 70 -4.39 -2.76 13.15
CA LEU A 70 -4.08 -1.40 12.71
C LEU A 70 -4.71 -0.38 13.66
N GLU A 71 -3.89 0.44 14.30
CA GLU A 71 -4.39 1.51 15.18
C GLU A 71 -4.78 2.77 14.40
N VAL A 72 -5.96 3.30 14.68
CA VAL A 72 -6.46 4.57 14.14
C VAL A 72 -6.83 5.50 15.30
N ASN A 73 -6.05 6.55 15.50
CA ASN A 73 -6.27 7.50 16.60
C ASN A 73 -7.14 8.67 16.12
N VAL A 74 -8.37 8.74 16.62
CA VAL A 74 -9.35 9.80 16.32
C VAL A 74 -9.29 10.86 17.40
N VAL A 75 -8.81 12.04 17.03
CA VAL A 75 -8.59 13.16 17.95
C VAL A 75 -9.70 14.18 17.77
N LEU A 76 -10.54 14.33 18.79
CA LEU A 76 -11.71 15.22 18.76
C LEU A 76 -11.37 16.59 19.35
N ILE A 77 -11.33 17.62 18.50
CA ILE A 77 -10.97 19.00 18.86
C ILE A 77 -12.23 19.88 18.82
N GLY A 78 -12.57 20.51 19.96
CA GLY A 78 -13.76 21.36 20.06
C GLY A 78 -15.09 20.62 20.27
N PHE A 79 -15.02 19.38 20.80
CA PHE A 79 -16.18 18.53 21.11
C PHE A 79 -16.40 18.33 22.62
N ASN A 80 -15.81 19.20 23.45
CA ASN A 80 -15.96 19.17 24.92
C ASN A 80 -16.90 20.27 25.43
N GLY A 81 -17.76 20.81 24.56
CA GLY A 81 -18.60 21.96 24.90
C GLY A 81 -17.84 23.29 24.93
N ASP A 82 -16.65 23.33 24.33
CA ASP A 82 -15.73 24.46 24.22
C ASP A 82 -15.67 25.03 22.80
N GLY A 83 -15.81 24.18 21.78
CA GLY A 83 -15.83 24.54 20.36
C GLY A 83 -17.16 25.09 19.84
N GLY A 84 -17.34 25.03 18.52
CA GLY A 84 -18.53 25.53 17.83
C GLY A 84 -19.82 24.91 18.37
N TYR A 85 -20.88 25.72 18.47
CA TYR A 85 -22.19 25.32 19.04
C TYR A 85 -22.17 24.77 20.48
N ARG A 86 -21.02 24.77 21.16
CA ARG A 86 -20.81 24.06 22.44
C ARG A 86 -21.23 22.58 22.34
N TYR A 87 -21.06 21.99 21.17
CA TYR A 87 -21.48 20.63 20.91
C TYR A 87 -20.54 19.63 21.58
N THR A 88 -21.09 18.51 22.06
CA THR A 88 -20.33 17.46 22.73
C THR A 88 -20.44 16.12 22.00
N VAL A 89 -19.33 15.38 21.97
CA VAL A 89 -19.29 14.00 21.49
C VAL A 89 -18.69 13.13 22.58
N ASP A 90 -19.40 12.06 22.94
CA ASP A 90 -18.92 11.04 23.86
C ASP A 90 -17.91 10.15 23.12
N SER A 91 -16.62 10.32 23.42
CA SER A 91 -15.55 9.64 22.69
C SER A 91 -15.58 8.13 22.87
N GLN A 92 -15.97 7.63 24.04
CA GLN A 92 -16.08 6.18 24.31
C GLN A 92 -17.20 5.54 23.49
N LYS A 93 -18.35 6.21 23.39
CA LYS A 93 -19.44 5.73 22.52
C LYS A 93 -19.08 5.78 21.04
N LEU A 94 -18.35 6.81 20.61
CA LEU A 94 -17.87 6.88 19.23
C LEU A 94 -16.89 5.74 18.93
N GLU A 95 -15.96 5.47 19.84
CA GLU A 95 -15.01 4.35 19.73
C GLU A 95 -15.74 3.00 19.64
N GLU A 96 -16.70 2.74 20.52
CA GLU A 96 -17.51 1.53 20.49
C GLU A 96 -18.29 1.41 19.18
N PHE A 97 -18.89 2.52 18.72
CA PHE A 97 -19.64 2.55 17.47
C PHE A 97 -18.75 2.24 16.25
N LEU A 98 -17.56 2.82 16.19
CA LEU A 98 -16.56 2.56 15.14
C LEU A 98 -16.12 1.09 15.16
N ARG A 99 -15.79 0.56 16.34
CA ARG A 99 -15.38 -0.83 16.52
C ARG A 99 -16.45 -1.83 16.06
N VAL A 100 -17.73 -1.55 16.31
CA VAL A 100 -18.83 -2.43 15.87
C VAL A 100 -19.16 -2.26 14.39
N SER A 101 -19.09 -1.04 13.87
CA SER A 101 -19.54 -0.74 12.50
C SER A 101 -18.48 -1.02 11.43
N PHE A 102 -17.20 -0.79 11.75
CA PHE A 102 -16.07 -0.90 10.82
C PHE A 102 -14.90 -1.67 11.45
N PRO A 103 -15.09 -2.95 11.86
CA PRO A 103 -14.09 -3.71 12.60
C PRO A 103 -12.86 -4.10 11.76
N SER A 104 -13.01 -4.21 10.44
CA SER A 104 -11.92 -4.62 9.55
C SER A 104 -11.93 -3.89 8.21
N HIS A 105 -10.78 -3.91 7.55
CA HIS A 105 -10.58 -3.40 6.19
C HIS A 105 -9.56 -4.23 5.43
N ARG A 106 -9.87 -4.57 4.17
CA ARG A 106 -9.01 -5.40 3.31
C ARG A 106 -8.58 -4.60 2.08
N PRO A 107 -7.31 -4.17 1.99
CA PRO A 107 -6.79 -3.50 0.80
C PRO A 107 -6.77 -4.42 -0.43
N SER A 108 -6.83 -3.81 -1.61
CA SER A 108 -6.77 -4.47 -2.91
C SER A 108 -5.62 -3.95 -3.75
N CYS A 109 -5.26 -4.69 -4.80
CA CYS A 109 -4.34 -4.22 -5.84
C CYS A 109 -5.14 -3.50 -6.93
N LEU A 110 -4.84 -2.23 -7.21
CA LEU A 110 -5.54 -1.45 -8.23
C LEU A 110 -5.28 -1.95 -9.66
N GLU A 111 -4.11 -2.53 -9.92
CA GLU A 111 -3.77 -3.07 -11.25
C GLU A 111 -4.62 -4.31 -11.57
N THR A 112 -4.82 -5.21 -10.60
CA THR A 112 -5.53 -6.48 -10.81
C THR A 112 -7.01 -6.42 -10.38
N GLY A 113 -7.39 -5.45 -9.55
CA GLY A 113 -8.69 -5.38 -8.90
C GLY A 113 -8.93 -6.43 -7.81
N GLN A 114 -7.91 -7.24 -7.48
CA GLN A 114 -8.04 -8.34 -6.52
C GLN A 114 -7.67 -7.90 -5.10
N PRO A 115 -8.38 -8.39 -4.07
CA PRO A 115 -8.04 -8.11 -2.68
C PRO A 115 -6.74 -8.83 -2.28
N LEU A 116 -5.88 -8.16 -1.51
CA LEU A 116 -4.65 -8.74 -1.01
C LEU A 116 -4.94 -9.82 0.04
N ASP A 117 -4.07 -10.80 0.23
CA ASP A 117 -4.18 -11.82 1.29
C ASP A 117 -3.87 -11.30 2.70
N ILE A 118 -4.19 -10.04 2.96
CA ILE A 118 -3.95 -9.32 4.21
C ILE A 118 -5.20 -8.53 4.55
N GLU A 119 -5.69 -8.66 5.77
CA GLU A 119 -6.85 -7.92 6.28
C GLU A 119 -6.46 -7.20 7.58
N HIS A 120 -6.92 -5.97 7.73
CA HIS A 120 -6.71 -5.19 8.94
C HIS A 120 -7.83 -5.40 9.92
N HIS A 121 -7.48 -5.76 11.15
CA HIS A 121 -8.38 -5.60 12.29
C HIS A 121 -8.16 -4.20 12.87
N ILE A 122 -9.13 -3.31 12.71
CA ILE A 122 -8.96 -1.89 13.05
C ILE A 122 -9.22 -1.67 14.54
N VAL A 123 -8.24 -1.10 15.23
CA VAL A 123 -8.33 -0.68 16.63
C VAL A 123 -8.48 0.84 16.65
N TYR A 124 -9.70 1.32 16.87
CA TYR A 124 -9.95 2.75 17.01
C TYR A 124 -9.65 3.20 18.44
N ASN A 125 -8.95 4.32 18.57
CA ASN A 125 -8.79 5.05 19.82
C ASN A 125 -9.41 6.43 19.64
N ALA A 126 -10.47 6.76 20.38
CA ALA A 126 -11.10 8.08 20.28
C ALA A 126 -10.94 8.87 21.57
N PHE A 127 -10.30 10.03 21.51
CA PHE A 127 -10.10 10.87 22.69
C PHE A 127 -10.26 12.36 22.39
N PRO A 128 -10.81 13.12 23.35
CA PRO A 128 -11.02 14.54 23.18
C PRO A 128 -9.78 15.35 23.57
N VAL A 129 -9.65 16.54 22.98
CA VAL A 129 -8.58 17.50 23.25
C VAL A 129 -9.05 18.58 24.23
N GLY A 130 -8.12 19.11 25.01
CA GLY A 130 -8.38 20.17 25.97
C GLY A 130 -8.66 21.53 25.33
N GLN A 131 -9.22 22.42 26.15
CA GLN A 131 -9.53 23.79 25.76
C GLN A 131 -8.26 24.61 25.40
N PRO A 132 -7.13 24.54 26.14
CA PRO A 132 -5.94 25.31 25.80
C PRO A 132 -5.41 25.03 24.38
N GLU A 133 -5.43 23.76 23.96
CA GLU A 133 -4.94 23.31 22.66
C GLU A 133 -5.90 23.74 21.55
N LEU A 134 -7.22 23.60 21.76
CA LEU A 134 -8.25 24.13 20.86
C LEU A 134 -8.05 25.63 20.62
N ILE A 135 -7.92 26.42 21.69
CA ILE A 135 -7.79 27.88 21.60
C ILE A 135 -6.49 28.27 20.90
N SER A 136 -5.41 27.50 21.07
CA SER A 136 -4.15 27.76 20.38
C SER A 136 -4.24 27.52 18.87
N LEU A 137 -4.96 26.48 18.46
CA LEU A 137 -5.31 26.27 17.05
C LEU A 137 -6.22 27.39 16.52
N GLU A 138 -7.21 27.84 17.29
CA GLU A 138 -8.07 28.97 16.89
C GLU A 138 -7.27 30.25 16.68
N ILE A 139 -6.27 30.54 17.53
CA ILE A 139 -5.38 31.69 17.38
C ILE A 139 -4.55 31.57 16.09
N ALA A 140 -3.93 30.41 15.84
CA ALA A 140 -3.14 30.17 14.65
C ALA A 140 -3.98 30.29 13.38
N LEU A 141 -5.18 29.70 13.38
CA LEU A 141 -6.10 29.75 12.26
C LEU A 141 -6.59 31.17 11.99
N LYS A 142 -7.04 31.90 13.02
CA LYS A 142 -7.48 33.31 12.90
C LYS A 142 -6.38 34.21 12.33
N ALA A 143 -5.13 33.97 12.72
CA ALA A 143 -3.98 34.71 12.19
C ALA A 143 -3.68 34.38 10.71
N ALA A 144 -3.99 33.16 10.27
CA ALA A 144 -3.76 32.70 8.90
C ALA A 144 -4.90 33.04 7.91
N MET A 145 -6.06 33.51 8.39
CA MET A 145 -7.19 33.87 7.54
C MET A 145 -6.92 35.13 6.71
N VAL A 146 -7.00 34.99 5.38
CA VAL A 146 -6.85 36.09 4.43
C VAL A 146 -8.18 36.36 3.72
N PRO A 147 -8.69 37.61 3.67
CA PRO A 147 -9.90 37.94 2.93
C PRO A 147 -9.76 37.62 1.43
N SER A 148 -10.71 36.86 0.87
CA SER A 148 -10.70 36.39 -0.52
C SER A 148 -12.06 36.64 -1.21
N GLY A 149 -12.63 37.83 -1.00
CA GLY A 149 -13.90 38.24 -1.62
C GLY A 149 -15.14 37.69 -0.90
N THR A 150 -16.09 37.15 -1.66
CA THR A 150 -17.36 36.64 -1.14
C THR A 150 -17.62 35.21 -1.62
N ALA A 151 -18.19 34.39 -0.76
CA ALA A 151 -18.68 33.06 -1.09
C ALA A 151 -20.19 33.00 -0.88
N ARG A 152 -20.86 32.19 -1.69
CA ARG A 152 -22.28 31.94 -1.54
C ARG A 152 -22.50 30.84 -0.51
N GLU A 153 -23.39 31.07 0.44
CA GLU A 153 -23.88 30.01 1.33
C GLU A 153 -24.53 28.87 0.50
N ALA A 154 -24.51 27.64 1.02
CA ALA A 154 -25.11 26.49 0.34
C ALA A 154 -26.64 26.67 0.10
N ASP A 155 -27.20 25.88 -0.82
CA ASP A 155 -28.64 25.82 -1.13
C ASP A 155 -29.26 27.20 -1.51
N PHE A 156 -28.58 27.94 -2.38
CA PHE A 156 -28.98 29.29 -2.87
C PHE A 156 -28.98 30.40 -1.82
N GLY A 157 -28.24 30.24 -0.72
CA GLY A 157 -28.11 31.25 0.33
C GLY A 157 -27.46 32.56 -0.13
N ARG A 158 -27.31 33.48 0.83
CA ARG A 158 -26.76 34.84 0.60
C ARG A 158 -25.25 34.78 0.37
N ASP A 159 -24.72 35.83 -0.26
CA ASP A 159 -23.28 36.04 -0.35
C ASP A 159 -22.75 36.56 0.99
N VAL A 160 -21.72 35.90 1.50
CA VAL A 160 -21.03 36.24 2.75
C VAL A 160 -19.54 36.44 2.48
N PRO A 161 -18.82 37.19 3.33
CA PRO A 161 -17.37 37.30 3.24
C PRO A 161 -16.68 35.93 3.24
N LEU A 162 -15.72 35.76 2.33
CA LEU A 162 -14.88 34.58 2.22
C LEU A 162 -13.49 34.87 2.78
N PHE A 163 -12.97 33.96 3.58
CA PHE A 163 -11.58 33.91 3.99
C PHE A 163 -10.92 32.63 3.45
N GLU A 164 -9.70 32.75 2.95
CA GLU A 164 -8.89 31.60 2.58
C GLU A 164 -7.73 31.44 3.56
N VAL A 165 -7.39 30.19 3.85
CA VAL A 165 -6.31 29.80 4.75
C VAL A 165 -5.36 28.89 3.99
N ASP A 166 -4.08 29.24 3.94
CA ASP A 166 -3.07 28.26 3.52
C ASP A 166 -2.86 27.25 4.64
N ALA A 167 -3.21 25.99 4.39
CA ALA A 167 -3.13 24.93 5.37
C ALA A 167 -1.69 24.78 5.91
N THR A 168 -0.68 25.00 5.06
CA THR A 168 0.74 24.90 5.45
C THR A 168 1.14 25.93 6.52
N GLY A 169 0.41 27.05 6.62
CA GLY A 169 0.63 28.07 7.65
C GLY A 169 0.10 27.71 9.03
N VAL A 170 -0.92 26.84 9.11
CA VAL A 170 -1.53 26.39 10.38
C VAL A 170 -0.98 25.03 10.82
N GLU A 171 -0.47 24.26 9.86
CA GLU A 171 0.10 22.93 10.05
C GLU A 171 1.14 22.81 11.19
N PRO A 172 2.04 23.78 11.42
CA PRO A 172 2.98 23.70 12.54
C PRO A 172 2.29 23.61 13.92
N GLU A 173 1.10 24.17 14.10
CA GLU A 173 0.38 24.07 15.38
C GLU A 173 -0.30 22.70 15.54
N PHE A 174 -0.82 22.12 14.45
CA PHE A 174 -1.27 20.72 14.45
C PHE A 174 -0.12 19.75 14.72
N GLN A 175 1.08 20.02 14.18
CA GLN A 175 2.27 19.23 14.47
C GLN A 175 2.66 19.29 15.95
N LYS A 176 2.61 20.48 16.58
CA LYS A 176 2.84 20.60 18.04
C LYS A 176 1.84 19.79 18.84
N LEU A 177 0.56 19.85 18.47
CA LEU A 177 -0.49 19.05 19.12
C LEU A 177 -0.24 17.55 18.94
N TYR A 178 0.10 17.10 17.74
CA TYR A 178 0.47 15.70 17.46
C TYR A 178 1.62 15.24 18.37
N THR A 179 2.73 15.99 18.36
CA THR A 179 3.91 15.75 19.20
C THR A 179 3.55 15.71 20.69
N TYR A 180 2.70 16.62 21.16
CA TYR A 180 2.24 16.69 22.55
C TYR A 180 1.41 15.45 22.95
N LEU A 181 0.45 15.05 22.12
CA LEU A 181 -0.46 13.94 22.41
C LEU A 181 0.28 12.59 22.46
N PHE A 182 1.23 12.37 21.56
CA PHE A 182 1.90 11.07 21.40
C PHE A 182 3.30 10.99 22.02
N ASP A 183 3.74 12.03 22.74
CA ASP A 183 5.04 12.09 23.44
C ASP A 183 6.25 11.97 22.52
N ILE A 184 6.16 12.55 21.33
CA ILE A 184 7.23 12.46 20.33
C ILE A 184 8.14 13.67 20.50
N ASP A 185 9.45 13.50 20.64
CA ASP A 185 10.34 14.65 20.77
C ASP A 185 10.49 15.38 19.43
N SER A 186 10.16 16.67 19.42
CA SER A 186 10.12 17.55 18.22
C SER A 186 11.49 17.81 17.53
N GLY A 187 12.58 17.21 18.02
CA GLY A 187 13.95 17.48 17.57
C GLY A 187 14.76 16.28 17.09
N VAL A 188 14.17 15.08 16.98
CA VAL A 188 14.93 13.87 16.62
C VAL A 188 14.90 13.67 15.11
N HIS A 189 16.02 13.99 14.46
CA HIS A 189 16.30 13.54 13.09
C HIS A 189 16.17 12.01 12.99
N TYR A 190 15.68 11.52 11.85
CA TYR A 190 15.69 10.10 11.49
C TYR A 190 17.09 9.51 11.75
N GLY A 191 17.22 8.79 12.87
CA GLY A 191 18.48 8.21 13.31
C GLY A 191 18.46 7.91 14.81
N GLU A 192 18.38 6.62 15.14
CA GLU A 192 18.85 6.00 16.40
C GLU A 192 17.94 5.92 17.63
N GLU A 193 16.60 5.85 17.50
CA GLU A 193 15.79 5.17 18.54
C GLU A 193 14.91 4.08 17.90
N ILE A 194 15.32 2.83 18.10
CA ILE A 194 14.82 1.60 17.48
C ILE A 194 13.48 1.13 18.09
N ASP A 195 13.03 1.74 19.19
CA ASP A 195 11.95 1.21 20.05
C ASP A 195 10.69 2.11 20.18
N LYS A 196 10.54 3.19 19.40
CA LYS A 196 9.39 4.12 19.55
C LYS A 196 8.34 3.94 18.45
N ALA A 197 7.10 3.65 18.85
CA ALA A 197 5.96 3.54 17.96
C ALA A 197 5.50 4.92 17.43
N TRP A 198 5.11 4.98 16.16
CA TRP A 198 4.73 6.21 15.46
C TRP A 198 3.24 6.18 15.08
N PRO A 199 2.34 6.71 15.91
CA PRO A 199 0.91 6.61 15.70
C PRO A 199 0.42 7.48 14.53
N THR A 200 -0.59 7.00 13.81
CA THR A 200 -1.34 7.80 12.83
C THR A 200 -2.53 8.47 13.50
N ALA A 201 -2.79 9.74 13.17
CA ALA A 201 -3.88 10.52 13.76
C ALA A 201 -4.86 11.10 12.73
N VAL A 202 -6.14 11.10 13.09
CA VAL A 202 -7.23 11.76 12.37
C VAL A 202 -7.73 12.90 13.25
N PHE A 203 -7.34 14.13 12.94
CA PHE A 203 -7.84 15.31 13.65
C PHE A 203 -9.23 15.68 13.12
N ILE A 204 -10.23 15.65 13.99
CA ILE A 204 -11.59 16.09 13.68
C ILE A 204 -11.87 17.35 14.49
N VAL A 205 -12.19 18.44 13.79
CA VAL A 205 -12.17 19.78 14.36
C VAL A 205 -13.52 20.46 14.25
N ASN A 206 -13.92 21.12 15.34
CA ASN A 206 -15.11 21.95 15.44
C ASN A 206 -14.77 23.28 16.14
N PHE A 207 -14.31 24.26 15.37
CA PHE A 207 -13.98 25.57 15.89
C PHE A 207 -15.21 26.47 16.12
N ASP A 208 -15.12 27.42 17.05
CA ASP A 208 -16.13 28.45 17.22
C ASP A 208 -15.89 29.61 16.24
N LYS A 209 -16.72 29.68 15.18
CA LYS A 209 -16.57 30.69 14.13
C LYS A 209 -16.72 32.12 14.64
N VAL A 210 -17.47 32.36 15.73
CA VAL A 210 -17.64 33.70 16.32
C VAL A 210 -16.34 34.16 16.97
N ARG A 211 -15.61 33.24 17.62
CA ARG A 211 -14.27 33.52 18.19
C ARG A 211 -13.23 33.71 17.10
N LEU A 212 -13.29 32.87 16.07
CA LEU A 212 -12.41 32.90 14.91
C LEU A 212 -12.61 34.13 14.02
N ASP A 213 -13.76 34.81 14.08
CA ASP A 213 -14.09 35.91 13.17
C ASP A 213 -12.96 36.96 13.16
N PRO A 214 -12.21 37.11 12.04
CA PRO A 214 -11.11 38.08 11.95
C PRO A 214 -11.57 39.54 12.07
N ARG A 215 -12.87 39.80 11.84
CA ARG A 215 -13.48 41.13 11.97
C ARG A 215 -13.70 41.50 13.43
N ASN A 216 -13.81 40.50 14.31
CA ASN A 216 -14.02 40.70 15.74
C ASN A 216 -12.68 40.75 16.48
N LYS A 217 -12.29 41.95 16.94
CA LYS A 217 -11.04 42.21 17.66
C LYS A 217 -11.20 42.27 19.17
N ASP A 218 -12.43 42.21 19.67
CA ASP A 218 -12.74 42.44 21.09
C ASP A 218 -12.69 41.15 21.93
N ILE A 219 -12.48 40.00 21.29
CA ILE A 219 -12.36 38.69 21.96
C ILE A 219 -10.91 38.44 22.34
N ASP A 220 -10.65 38.39 23.66
CA ASP A 220 -9.38 37.95 24.22
C ASP A 220 -9.28 36.41 24.22
N LEU A 221 -8.72 35.86 23.13
CA LEU A 221 -8.50 34.42 23.00
C LEU A 221 -7.44 33.89 23.99
N GLU A 222 -6.43 34.69 24.32
CA GLU A 222 -5.37 34.25 25.25
C GLU A 222 -5.93 34.05 26.67
N GLY A 223 -6.79 34.95 27.13
CA GLY A 223 -7.51 34.79 28.40
C GLY A 223 -8.45 33.57 28.43
N LEU A 224 -8.93 33.13 27.27
CA LEU A 224 -9.80 31.95 27.15
C LEU A 224 -9.06 30.62 27.19
N LYS A 225 -7.73 30.55 27.08
CA LYS A 225 -7.00 29.26 27.17
C LYS A 225 -7.28 28.51 28.47
N TYR A 226 -7.28 29.24 29.59
CA TYR A 226 -7.53 28.71 30.94
C TYR A 226 -8.77 29.32 31.61
N GLY A 227 -9.48 30.21 30.90
CA GLY A 227 -10.72 30.82 31.34
C GLY A 227 -11.92 29.88 31.21
N ARG A 228 -13.05 30.25 31.81
CA ARG A 228 -14.30 29.49 31.66
C ARG A 228 -15.04 29.92 30.40
N ILE A 229 -15.29 28.99 29.47
CA ILE A 229 -16.17 29.22 28.33
C ILE A 229 -17.64 29.13 28.79
N SER A 230 -18.44 30.14 28.48
CA SER A 230 -19.87 30.18 28.80
C SER A 230 -20.70 29.32 27.85
N GLN A 231 -21.82 28.82 28.38
CA GLN A 231 -22.89 28.23 27.57
C GLN A 231 -23.52 29.29 26.66
N LEU A 232 -24.07 28.87 25.53
CA LEU A 232 -24.69 29.74 24.55
C LEU A 232 -26.22 29.79 24.75
N ALA A 233 -26.80 31.00 24.69
CA ALA A 233 -28.25 31.16 24.59
C ALA A 233 -28.75 30.81 23.18
N GLU A 234 -30.07 30.59 23.04
CA GLU A 234 -30.68 30.21 21.74
C GLU A 234 -30.39 31.22 20.61
N GLU A 235 -30.41 32.53 20.94
CA GLU A 235 -30.10 33.59 19.98
C GLU A 235 -28.60 33.65 19.60
N GLU A 236 -27.72 33.18 20.48
CA GLU A 236 -26.29 33.07 20.21
C GLU A 236 -25.99 31.84 19.36
N LEU A 237 -26.70 30.72 19.59
CA LEU A 237 -26.63 29.53 18.75
C LEU A 237 -27.02 29.84 17.29
N LYS A 238 -28.00 30.71 17.06
CA LYS A 238 -28.40 31.15 15.70
C LYS A 238 -27.29 31.95 15.01
N LYS A 239 -26.40 32.59 15.76
CA LYS A 239 -25.29 33.42 15.25
C LYS A 239 -23.94 32.67 15.18
N GLN A 240 -23.90 31.39 15.54
CA GLN A 240 -22.66 30.61 15.58
C GLN A 240 -21.98 30.45 14.22
N GLU A 241 -22.69 30.62 13.11
CA GLU A 241 -22.06 30.65 11.76
C GLU A 241 -21.31 31.95 11.45
N ALA A 242 -21.46 32.97 12.29
CA ALA A 242 -20.77 34.26 12.23
C ALA A 242 -20.85 35.02 10.89
N ASP A 243 -21.76 34.66 9.99
CA ASP A 243 -21.99 35.33 8.70
C ASP A 243 -20.70 35.47 7.84
N TYR A 244 -19.85 34.44 7.83
CA TYR A 244 -18.72 34.29 6.90
C TYR A 244 -18.41 32.81 6.61
N ILE A 245 -17.65 32.57 5.55
CA ILE A 245 -17.11 31.25 5.20
C ILE A 245 -15.59 31.33 5.20
N TYR A 246 -14.91 30.30 5.72
CA TYR A 246 -13.48 30.12 5.50
C TYR A 246 -13.20 28.74 4.91
N ARG A 247 -12.16 28.64 4.08
CA ARG A 247 -11.76 27.41 3.40
C ARG A 247 -10.26 27.28 3.36
N TYR A 248 -9.76 26.05 3.36
CA TYR A 248 -8.34 25.78 3.23
C TYR A 248 -7.94 25.65 1.77
N ARG A 249 -6.68 25.99 1.48
CA ARG A 249 -5.95 25.54 0.30
C ARG A 249 -4.62 25.00 0.76
N TYR A 250 -4.18 23.89 0.20
CA TYR A 250 -2.85 23.35 0.49
C TYR A 250 -1.86 23.79 -0.59
N ASN A 251 -0.95 24.71 -0.27
CA ASN A 251 0.07 25.22 -1.21
C ASN A 251 -0.50 25.76 -2.54
N GLY A 252 -1.60 26.53 -2.47
CA GLY A 252 -2.32 27.03 -3.65
C GLY A 252 -3.18 25.98 -4.39
N GLY A 253 -3.38 24.81 -3.78
CA GLY A 253 -4.25 23.74 -4.24
C GLY A 253 -5.76 24.06 -4.24
N GLY A 254 -6.57 23.01 -4.27
CA GLY A 254 -8.04 23.10 -4.33
C GLY A 254 -8.59 23.68 -3.04
N ALA A 255 -9.72 24.37 -3.12
CA ALA A 255 -10.45 24.75 -1.91
C ALA A 255 -10.95 23.48 -1.22
N THR A 256 -10.67 23.34 0.07
CA THR A 256 -10.98 22.13 0.83
C THR A 256 -11.34 22.43 2.29
N GLN A 257 -11.90 21.42 2.94
CA GLN A 257 -12.19 21.35 4.38
C GLN A 257 -11.38 20.24 5.05
N VAL A 258 -10.78 19.36 4.25
CA VAL A 258 -10.00 18.22 4.70
C VAL A 258 -8.68 18.17 3.94
N TRP A 259 -7.59 17.83 4.60
CA TRP A 259 -6.30 17.72 3.94
C TRP A 259 -5.36 16.74 4.64
N LEU A 260 -4.49 16.15 3.82
CA LEU A 260 -3.36 15.36 4.29
C LEU A 260 -2.25 16.31 4.75
N GLY A 261 -1.82 16.20 6.01
CA GLY A 261 -0.65 16.94 6.52
C GLY A 261 0.66 16.36 5.98
N SER A 262 1.76 17.08 6.18
CA SER A 262 3.12 16.60 5.91
C SER A 262 3.58 15.53 6.91
N GLY A 263 3.05 15.54 8.14
CA GLY A 263 3.30 14.52 9.15
C GLY A 263 2.39 13.29 9.05
N ARG A 264 2.31 12.51 10.14
CA ARG A 264 1.49 11.28 10.26
C ARG A 264 0.04 11.55 10.66
N TYR A 265 -0.57 12.55 10.04
CA TYR A 265 -1.95 12.89 10.36
C TYR A 265 -2.70 13.50 9.18
N VAL A 266 -4.02 13.44 9.30
CA VAL A 266 -4.95 14.18 8.46
C VAL A 266 -5.78 15.14 9.30
N VAL A 267 -6.29 16.19 8.67
CA VAL A 267 -7.18 17.14 9.32
C VAL A 267 -8.53 17.18 8.62
N ILE A 268 -9.59 17.16 9.42
CA ILE A 268 -10.98 17.28 9.01
C ILE A 268 -11.60 18.42 9.82
N ASP A 269 -11.80 19.58 9.20
CA ASP A 269 -12.44 20.72 9.83
C ASP A 269 -13.93 20.80 9.45
N LEU A 270 -14.81 20.45 10.38
CA LEU A 270 -16.27 20.47 10.19
C LEU A 270 -16.86 21.88 10.26
N SER A 271 -16.12 22.85 10.79
CA SER A 271 -16.49 24.27 10.82
C SER A 271 -16.11 25.01 9.53
N ALA A 272 -15.08 24.56 8.81
CA ALA A 272 -14.67 25.13 7.52
C ALA A 272 -15.68 24.84 6.41
N GLY A 273 -15.67 25.59 5.31
CA GLY A 273 -16.52 25.39 4.14
C GLY A 273 -17.95 25.91 4.30
N PRO A 274 -18.91 25.42 3.51
CA PRO A 274 -18.82 24.24 2.62
C PRO A 274 -17.92 24.45 1.42
N CYS A 275 -17.31 23.37 0.92
CA CYS A 275 -16.61 23.34 -0.35
C CYS A 275 -17.33 22.44 -1.35
N THR A 276 -17.26 22.80 -2.63
CA THR A 276 -17.76 22.03 -3.77
C THR A 276 -16.66 21.87 -4.80
N TYR A 277 -16.28 20.64 -5.11
CA TYR A 277 -15.23 20.36 -6.09
C TYR A 277 -15.32 18.93 -6.62
N GLY A 278 -14.77 18.71 -7.81
CA GLY A 278 -14.82 17.41 -8.50
C GLY A 278 -14.62 17.57 -10.00
N LYS A 279 -14.88 16.50 -10.76
CA LYS A 279 -14.88 16.52 -12.23
C LYS A 279 -16.30 16.79 -12.75
N ILE A 280 -16.44 17.63 -13.77
CA ILE A 280 -17.74 18.11 -14.27
C ILE A 280 -18.58 16.99 -14.88
N GLU A 281 -17.95 16.03 -15.55
CA GLU A 281 -18.62 14.99 -16.36
C GLU A 281 -18.60 13.60 -15.69
N THR A 282 -18.23 13.50 -14.42
CA THR A 282 -18.20 12.21 -13.70
C THR A 282 -19.46 11.98 -12.91
N GLU A 283 -19.94 10.74 -12.94
CA GLU A 283 -21.12 10.30 -12.19
C GLU A 283 -20.84 10.13 -10.68
N GLU A 284 -19.58 10.02 -10.27
CA GLU A 284 -19.19 9.71 -8.89
C GLU A 284 -18.03 10.56 -8.35
N GLY A 285 -17.91 10.61 -7.02
CA GLY A 285 -16.75 11.15 -6.31
C GLY A 285 -16.75 12.66 -6.03
N SER A 286 -17.69 13.42 -6.60
CA SER A 286 -17.76 14.87 -6.39
C SER A 286 -18.06 15.25 -4.94
N ILE A 287 -17.37 16.27 -4.45
CA ILE A 287 -17.60 16.85 -3.12
C ILE A 287 -18.58 18.01 -3.24
N SER A 288 -19.56 18.04 -2.34
CA SER A 288 -20.58 19.06 -2.24
C SER A 288 -20.72 19.55 -0.79
N ALA A 289 -21.57 20.56 -0.59
CA ALA A 289 -21.89 21.06 0.75
C ALA A 289 -22.47 20.00 1.71
N ARG A 290 -22.93 18.85 1.21
CA ARG A 290 -23.51 17.75 2.00
C ARG A 290 -22.55 16.57 2.20
N SER A 291 -21.35 16.62 1.62
CA SER A 291 -20.37 15.53 1.70
C SER A 291 -19.75 15.40 3.11
N LEU A 292 -19.69 16.49 3.88
CA LEU A 292 -19.24 16.48 5.26
C LEU A 292 -20.39 16.79 6.22
N PRO A 293 -20.43 16.16 7.41
CA PRO A 293 -21.46 16.41 8.40
C PRO A 293 -21.37 17.84 8.94
N ARG A 294 -22.53 18.46 9.21
CA ARG A 294 -22.62 19.85 9.69
C ARG A 294 -23.38 19.94 11.01
N LEU A 295 -22.73 20.51 12.02
CA LEU A 295 -23.34 20.68 13.34
C LEU A 295 -24.57 21.58 13.33
N ARG A 296 -24.61 22.59 12.46
CA ARG A 296 -25.81 23.42 12.25
C ARG A 296 -27.05 22.56 11.97
N ASN A 297 -26.92 21.50 11.18
CA ASN A 297 -28.04 20.62 10.82
C ASN A 297 -28.49 19.73 11.99
N VAL A 298 -27.59 19.46 12.93
CA VAL A 298 -27.89 18.71 14.17
C VAL A 298 -28.59 19.60 15.18
N VAL A 299 -28.03 20.80 15.41
CA VAL A 299 -28.56 21.77 16.38
C VAL A 299 -29.92 22.31 15.92
N PHE A 300 -30.07 22.59 14.62
CA PHE A 300 -31.31 23.08 14.02
C PHE A 300 -32.05 21.99 13.22
N HIS A 301 -32.15 20.79 13.78
CA HIS A 301 -32.84 19.62 13.19
C HIS A 301 -34.33 19.85 12.88
N ASN A 302 -34.94 20.89 13.47
CA ASN A 302 -36.37 21.17 13.40
C ASN A 302 -36.83 22.11 12.27
N ALA A 303 -35.96 22.53 11.34
CA ALA A 303 -36.38 23.43 10.26
C ALA A 303 -37.50 22.84 9.35
N ALA A 304 -37.68 21.51 9.33
CA ALA A 304 -38.73 20.80 8.59
C ALA A 304 -39.74 20.02 9.49
N GLY A 305 -39.66 20.14 10.82
CA GLY A 305 -40.71 19.70 11.75
C GLY A 305 -40.91 18.21 12.03
N THR A 306 -39.98 17.30 11.69
CA THR A 306 -40.21 15.84 11.79
C THR A 306 -39.10 14.99 12.43
N VAL A 307 -37.98 15.56 12.88
CA VAL A 307 -36.83 14.78 13.39
C VAL A 307 -36.57 15.14 14.85
N SER A 308 -36.47 14.17 15.76
CA SER A 308 -36.08 14.42 17.15
C SER A 308 -34.56 14.62 17.26
N GLU A 309 -34.13 15.45 18.23
CA GLU A 309 -32.71 15.74 18.52
C GLU A 309 -31.84 14.46 18.60
N HIS A 310 -32.37 13.40 19.21
CA HIS A 310 -31.68 12.12 19.33
C HIS A 310 -31.39 11.48 17.95
N TYR A 311 -32.34 11.57 17.01
CA TYR A 311 -32.14 11.06 15.66
C TYR A 311 -31.12 11.89 14.88
N ALA A 312 -31.14 13.21 15.05
CA ALA A 312 -30.18 14.10 14.40
C ALA A 312 -28.74 13.83 14.90
N HIS A 313 -28.57 13.62 16.21
CA HIS A 313 -27.29 13.22 16.80
C HIS A 313 -26.79 11.88 16.22
N ASN A 314 -27.66 10.86 16.16
CA ASN A 314 -27.28 9.55 15.64
C ASN A 314 -26.90 9.60 14.14
N ILE A 315 -27.61 10.40 13.34
CA ILE A 315 -27.26 10.62 11.92
C ILE A 315 -25.87 11.27 11.82
N PHE A 316 -25.60 12.30 12.64
CA PHE A 316 -24.29 12.95 12.65
C PHE A 316 -23.16 12.00 13.04
N VAL A 317 -23.34 11.21 14.09
CA VAL A 317 -22.34 10.22 14.53
C VAL A 317 -22.12 9.16 13.45
N GLY A 318 -23.18 8.69 12.78
CA GLY A 318 -23.08 7.77 11.65
C GLY A 318 -22.30 8.36 10.46
N GLN A 319 -22.56 9.63 10.11
CA GLN A 319 -21.81 10.35 9.07
C GLN A 319 -20.35 10.54 9.45
N LEU A 320 -20.07 10.88 10.72
CA LEU A 320 -18.72 11.02 11.23
C LEU A 320 -17.95 9.70 11.18
N ALA A 321 -18.59 8.59 11.56
CA ALA A 321 -17.99 7.27 11.49
C ALA A 321 -17.71 6.83 10.05
N SER A 322 -18.63 7.09 9.13
CA SER A 322 -18.41 6.85 7.70
C SER A 322 -17.22 7.65 7.16
N LEU A 323 -17.05 8.90 7.61
CA LEU A 323 -15.94 9.74 7.22
C LEU A 323 -14.60 9.20 7.74
N ILE A 324 -14.57 8.73 8.99
CA ILE A 324 -13.38 8.08 9.58
C ILE A 324 -13.06 6.79 8.83
N ALA A 325 -14.05 5.95 8.53
CA ALA A 325 -13.85 4.73 7.74
C ALA A 325 -13.27 5.05 6.35
N MET A 326 -13.83 6.02 5.63
CA MET A 326 -13.30 6.48 4.33
C MET A 326 -11.87 7.01 4.44
N THR A 327 -11.52 7.67 5.55
CA THR A 327 -10.15 8.12 5.82
C THR A 327 -9.20 6.93 5.98
N THR A 328 -9.63 5.91 6.71
CA THR A 328 -8.85 4.67 6.85
C THR A 328 -8.63 4.01 5.51
N GLU A 329 -9.66 3.88 4.69
CA GLU A 329 -9.61 3.19 3.39
C GLU A 329 -8.82 3.93 2.30
N HIS A 330 -8.75 5.27 2.34
CA HIS A 330 -8.12 6.06 1.28
C HIS A 330 -6.73 6.61 1.65
N VAL A 331 -6.42 6.68 2.95
CA VAL A 331 -5.21 7.35 3.43
C VAL A 331 -4.39 6.45 4.36
N ILE A 332 -4.99 5.87 5.39
CA ILE A 332 -4.24 5.11 6.42
C ILE A 332 -3.86 3.72 5.93
N SER A 333 -4.79 2.99 5.32
CA SER A 333 -4.58 1.71 4.66
C SER A 333 -5.22 1.67 3.27
N PRO A 334 -4.65 2.42 2.31
CA PRO A 334 -5.15 2.48 0.96
C PRO A 334 -4.80 1.22 0.16
N ASP A 335 -5.48 1.07 -0.96
CA ASP A 335 -5.17 0.04 -1.95
C ASP A 335 -3.76 0.24 -2.54
N VAL A 336 -3.12 -0.86 -2.90
CA VAL A 336 -1.78 -0.87 -3.48
C VAL A 336 -1.90 -0.67 -4.97
N ARG A 337 -1.16 0.31 -5.54
CA ARG A 337 -1.21 0.59 -6.97
C ARG A 337 -0.63 -0.55 -7.82
N PHE A 338 0.58 -0.98 -7.47
CA PHE A 338 1.30 -2.09 -8.11
C PHE A 338 1.94 -2.99 -7.04
N GLU A 339 1.76 -4.31 -7.14
CA GLU A 339 2.38 -5.27 -6.22
C GLU A 339 3.86 -5.47 -6.58
N THR A 340 4.77 -4.85 -5.82
CA THR A 340 6.22 -4.96 -6.04
C THR A 340 6.85 -5.91 -5.04
N VAL A 341 7.29 -7.07 -5.53
CA VAL A 341 7.81 -8.18 -4.71
C VAL A 341 9.34 -8.26 -4.70
N ASP A 342 10.03 -7.36 -5.42
CA ASP A 342 11.47 -7.42 -5.55
C ASP A 342 12.21 -7.16 -4.23
N MET A 343 13.38 -7.81 -4.08
CA MET A 343 14.26 -7.70 -2.91
C MET A 343 15.58 -7.01 -3.26
N THR A 344 15.56 -6.15 -4.28
CA THR A 344 16.77 -5.54 -4.84
C THR A 344 17.49 -4.66 -3.81
N THR A 345 18.83 -4.66 -3.81
CA THR A 345 19.64 -3.80 -2.92
C THR A 345 19.77 -2.38 -3.46
N ARG A 346 19.55 -2.20 -4.76
CA ARG A 346 19.75 -0.94 -5.46
C ARG A 346 18.57 -0.64 -6.36
N LEU A 347 18.09 0.59 -6.28
CA LEU A 347 17.10 1.18 -7.18
C LEU A 347 17.81 2.19 -8.09
N LEU A 348 17.76 1.97 -9.40
CA LEU A 348 18.25 2.89 -10.41
C LEU A 348 17.06 3.55 -11.13
N VAL A 349 16.96 4.87 -11.06
CA VAL A 349 15.92 5.65 -11.74
C VAL A 349 16.59 6.52 -12.81
N PRO A 350 16.70 6.06 -14.06
CA PRO A 350 17.18 6.90 -15.14
C PRO A 350 16.07 7.84 -15.62
N ILE A 351 16.29 9.15 -15.46
CA ILE A 351 15.45 10.22 -16.00
C ILE A 351 15.97 10.56 -17.39
N ILE A 352 15.22 10.18 -18.42
CA ILE A 352 15.57 10.34 -19.83
C ILE A 352 14.66 11.38 -20.45
N VAL A 353 15.21 12.56 -20.69
CA VAL A 353 14.53 13.65 -21.38
C VAL A 353 14.65 13.42 -22.88
N LEU A 354 13.52 13.17 -23.54
CA LEU A 354 13.42 13.09 -24.99
C LEU A 354 12.83 14.40 -25.53
N HIS A 355 13.63 15.17 -26.26
CA HIS A 355 13.22 16.50 -26.74
C HIS A 355 13.15 16.60 -28.26
N ASN A 356 12.12 17.26 -28.81
CA ASN A 356 12.03 17.56 -30.25
C ASN A 356 12.50 18.98 -30.61
N HIS A 357 12.99 19.75 -29.62
CA HIS A 357 13.32 21.17 -29.76
C HIS A 357 14.64 21.53 -29.07
N ASN A 358 15.20 22.70 -29.42
CA ASN A 358 16.37 23.28 -28.75
C ASN A 358 16.05 24.60 -28.02
N ARG A 359 14.77 24.83 -27.64
CA ARG A 359 14.31 26.09 -27.04
C ARG A 359 14.79 26.31 -25.61
N TYR A 360 14.86 25.24 -24.83
CA TYR A 360 15.29 25.24 -23.43
C TYR A 360 15.80 23.85 -23.06
N ASN A 361 16.58 23.76 -21.98
CA ASN A 361 17.12 22.51 -21.46
C ASN A 361 16.56 22.23 -20.06
N ILE A 362 15.74 21.18 -19.93
CA ILE A 362 15.13 20.78 -18.65
C ILE A 362 16.17 20.42 -17.58
N MET A 363 17.35 19.95 -17.98
CA MET A 363 18.41 19.53 -17.05
C MET A 363 19.26 20.72 -16.54
N GLU A 364 19.11 21.91 -17.13
CA GLU A 364 19.77 23.12 -16.66
C GLU A 364 19.05 23.65 -15.43
N LYS A 365 19.76 23.88 -14.33
CA LYS A 365 19.16 24.26 -13.04
C LYS A 365 18.71 25.73 -13.02
N GLY A 366 17.71 26.04 -12.20
CA GLY A 366 17.34 27.42 -11.85
C GLY A 366 16.18 28.03 -12.65
N HIS A 367 15.50 27.25 -13.48
CA HIS A 367 14.30 27.69 -14.20
C HIS A 367 13.06 26.95 -13.72
N ASN A 368 11.89 27.51 -13.97
CA ASN A 368 10.59 26.90 -13.61
C ASN A 368 10.33 25.57 -14.34
N TYR A 369 11.01 25.35 -15.46
CA TYR A 369 10.93 24.14 -16.27
C TYR A 369 12.01 23.11 -15.93
N SER A 370 12.93 23.46 -15.03
CA SER A 370 14.06 22.63 -14.66
C SER A 370 13.64 21.49 -13.75
N ILE A 371 14.31 20.36 -13.88
CA ILE A 371 14.19 19.26 -12.91
C ILE A 371 15.31 19.36 -11.87
N ASP A 372 14.96 19.37 -10.59
CA ASP A 372 15.94 19.15 -9.52
C ASP A 372 16.06 17.66 -9.19
N VAL A 373 17.07 17.02 -9.78
CA VAL A 373 17.38 15.60 -9.54
C VAL A 373 17.65 15.31 -8.06
N GLY A 374 18.26 16.25 -7.32
CA GLY A 374 18.55 16.07 -5.90
C GLY A 374 17.29 16.12 -5.04
N ALA A 375 16.35 17.00 -5.38
CA ALA A 375 15.04 17.04 -4.72
C ALA A 375 14.24 15.75 -4.97
N ILE A 376 14.23 15.26 -6.23
CA ILE A 376 13.60 13.98 -6.57
C ILE A 376 14.27 12.83 -5.79
N GLU A 377 15.60 12.80 -5.72
CA GLU A 377 16.31 11.76 -4.98
C GLU A 377 15.94 11.74 -3.50
N ASN A 378 15.78 12.90 -2.87
CA ASN A 378 15.35 13.00 -1.47
C ASN A 378 13.93 12.47 -1.26
N GLU A 379 12.99 12.77 -2.15
CA GLU A 379 11.63 12.24 -2.05
C GLU A 379 11.56 10.74 -2.37
N VAL A 380 12.32 10.25 -3.36
CA VAL A 380 12.36 8.82 -3.70
C VAL A 380 13.01 7.99 -2.58
N LYS A 381 14.01 8.54 -1.87
CA LYS A 381 14.60 7.88 -0.69
C LYS A 381 13.59 7.63 0.44
N LYS A 382 12.53 8.43 0.54
CA LYS A 382 11.46 8.18 1.53
C LYS A 382 10.66 6.91 1.22
N LEU A 383 10.62 6.48 -0.05
CA LEU A 383 9.78 5.38 -0.54
C LEU A 383 10.46 4.01 -0.45
N VAL A 384 11.71 3.94 0.00
CA VAL A 384 12.49 2.70 0.08
C VAL A 384 12.97 2.44 1.50
N HIS A 385 13.12 1.16 1.85
CA HIS A 385 13.61 0.75 3.17
C HIS A 385 15.09 1.11 3.36
N GLN A 386 15.51 1.24 4.63
CA GLN A 386 16.88 1.60 4.95
C GLN A 386 17.87 0.55 4.43
N GLY A 387 19.02 1.03 3.93
CA GLY A 387 20.04 0.18 3.33
C GLY A 387 19.82 -0.17 1.85
N GLN A 388 18.72 0.29 1.22
CA GLN A 388 18.57 0.26 -0.23
C GLN A 388 19.23 1.50 -0.86
N GLU A 389 20.15 1.28 -1.80
CA GLU A 389 20.82 2.37 -2.51
C GLU A 389 19.89 2.94 -3.59
N VAL A 390 19.57 4.22 -3.53
CA VAL A 390 18.83 4.93 -4.59
C VAL A 390 19.83 5.70 -5.44
N VAL A 391 19.83 5.45 -6.74
CA VAL A 391 20.65 6.16 -7.71
C VAL A 391 19.75 6.74 -8.79
N ILE A 392 19.76 8.06 -8.91
CA ILE A 392 19.04 8.76 -9.97
C ILE A 392 20.06 9.35 -10.94
N VAL A 393 19.87 9.06 -12.23
CA VAL A 393 20.73 9.59 -13.30
C VAL A 393 19.88 10.31 -14.32
N GLY A 394 20.25 11.55 -14.65
CA GLY A 394 19.54 12.36 -15.63
C GLY A 394 20.31 12.47 -16.93
N GLY A 395 19.64 12.30 -18.06
CA GLY A 395 20.19 12.47 -19.40
C GLY A 395 19.19 13.10 -20.35
N SER A 396 19.68 13.83 -21.35
CA SER A 396 18.83 14.47 -22.37
C SER A 396 19.26 14.02 -23.77
N HIS A 397 18.29 13.66 -24.59
CA HIS A 397 18.46 13.11 -25.92
C HIS A 397 17.49 13.76 -26.90
N ALA A 398 18.02 14.18 -28.05
CA ALA A 398 17.18 14.68 -29.11
C ALA A 398 16.39 13.55 -29.75
N LEU A 399 15.06 13.67 -29.80
CA LEU A 399 14.14 12.63 -30.25
C LEU A 399 14.43 12.22 -31.71
N HIS A 400 14.91 13.14 -32.55
CA HIS A 400 15.27 12.86 -33.94
C HIS A 400 16.50 11.97 -34.11
N HIS A 401 17.36 11.83 -33.09
CA HIS A 401 18.44 10.83 -33.10
C HIS A 401 17.92 9.40 -32.85
N HIS A 402 16.67 9.27 -32.41
CA HIS A 402 16.02 8.03 -32.07
C HIS A 402 14.76 7.84 -32.93
N GLU A 403 14.95 7.52 -34.22
CA GLU A 403 13.87 7.39 -35.21
C GLU A 403 12.71 6.52 -34.71
N LYS A 404 13.01 5.40 -34.07
CA LYS A 404 11.98 4.46 -33.59
C LYS A 404 11.19 5.02 -32.40
N LEU A 405 11.83 5.79 -31.52
CA LEU A 405 11.15 6.48 -30.42
C LEU A 405 10.30 7.63 -30.94
N ALA A 406 10.78 8.37 -31.94
CA ALA A 406 9.98 9.38 -32.63
C ALA A 406 8.73 8.76 -33.27
N ILE A 407 8.88 7.61 -33.93
CA ILE A 407 7.75 6.84 -34.48
C ILE A 407 6.81 6.38 -33.37
N ALA A 408 7.32 5.89 -32.24
CA ALA A 408 6.49 5.46 -31.11
C ALA A 408 5.63 6.61 -30.56
N VAL A 409 6.23 7.79 -30.32
CA VAL A 409 5.50 9.00 -29.91
C VAL A 409 4.43 9.39 -30.93
N SER A 410 4.77 9.37 -32.23
CA SER A 410 3.80 9.68 -33.29
C SER A 410 2.67 8.67 -33.36
N LYS A 411 2.95 7.37 -33.19
CA LYS A 411 1.95 6.30 -33.20
C LYS A 411 1.06 6.28 -31.97
N ALA A 412 1.54 6.79 -30.84
CA ALA A 412 0.77 6.90 -29.61
C ALA A 412 -0.16 8.12 -29.57
N MET A 413 0.00 9.06 -30.51
CA MET A 413 -0.87 10.22 -30.61
C MET A 413 -2.29 9.80 -31.03
N ARG A 414 -3.29 10.20 -30.26
CA ARG A 414 -4.71 9.88 -30.46
C ARG A 414 -5.53 11.16 -30.42
N GLY A 415 -6.75 11.09 -30.94
CA GLY A 415 -7.70 12.19 -30.92
C GLY A 415 -9.08 11.68 -30.55
N HIS A 416 -9.74 12.35 -29.61
CA HIS A 416 -11.15 12.09 -29.30
C HIS A 416 -11.97 13.37 -29.48
N SER A 417 -13.23 13.21 -29.86
CA SER A 417 -14.13 14.35 -30.06
C SER A 417 -14.89 14.64 -28.77
N LEU A 418 -14.66 15.82 -28.18
CA LEU A 418 -15.40 16.34 -27.03
C LEU A 418 -16.52 17.27 -27.51
N GLN A 419 -17.64 17.24 -26.80
CA GLN A 419 -18.76 18.16 -27.04
C GLN A 419 -18.78 19.21 -25.92
N GLU A 420 -18.18 20.36 -26.17
CA GLU A 420 -18.20 21.44 -25.19
C GLU A 420 -19.38 22.38 -25.44
N THR A 421 -20.06 22.75 -24.36
CA THR A 421 -21.12 23.77 -24.40
C THR A 421 -20.47 25.14 -24.30
N LYS A 422 -20.61 25.96 -25.36
CA LYS A 422 -20.17 27.36 -25.32
C LYS A 422 -21.06 28.18 -24.40
N LYS A 423 -20.61 29.39 -24.05
CA LYS A 423 -21.39 30.36 -23.24
C LYS A 423 -22.75 30.74 -23.86
N ASP A 424 -22.95 30.47 -25.14
CA ASP A 424 -24.21 30.69 -25.88
C ASP A 424 -25.15 29.46 -25.86
N GLY A 425 -24.81 28.39 -25.14
CA GLY A 425 -25.62 27.17 -25.00
C GLY A 425 -25.56 26.22 -26.19
N ARG A 426 -24.74 26.50 -27.22
CA ARG A 426 -24.55 25.59 -28.36
C ARG A 426 -23.41 24.61 -28.09
N PHE A 427 -23.60 23.36 -28.48
CA PHE A 427 -22.56 22.35 -28.47
C PHE A 427 -21.60 22.56 -29.65
N HIS A 428 -20.30 22.57 -29.35
CA HIS A 428 -19.26 22.54 -30.37
C HIS A 428 -18.47 21.25 -30.22
N VAL A 429 -18.38 20.48 -31.30
CA VAL A 429 -17.52 19.31 -31.34
C VAL A 429 -16.09 19.79 -31.57
N HIS A 430 -15.21 19.56 -30.61
CA HIS A 430 -13.79 19.84 -30.73
C HIS A 430 -13.00 18.54 -30.60
N THR A 431 -12.06 18.28 -31.49
CA THR A 431 -11.18 17.13 -31.37
C THR A 431 -10.00 17.51 -30.48
N LYS A 432 -9.88 16.86 -29.32
CA LYS A 432 -8.75 17.02 -28.41
C LYS A 432 -7.73 15.92 -28.69
N MET A 433 -6.49 16.34 -28.93
CA MET A 433 -5.37 15.41 -29.10
C MET A 433 -4.83 15.01 -27.73
N TYR A 434 -4.50 13.73 -27.57
CA TYR A 434 -3.88 13.20 -26.36
C TYR A 434 -2.84 12.14 -26.72
N LEU A 435 -1.92 11.90 -25.79
CA LEU A 435 -0.90 10.87 -25.90
C LEU A 435 -1.30 9.64 -25.10
N ASP A 436 -1.50 8.53 -25.79
CA ASP A 436 -1.85 7.25 -25.16
C ASP A 436 -0.58 6.61 -24.57
N GLY A 437 -0.48 6.59 -23.24
CA GLY A 437 0.69 6.07 -22.53
C GLY A 437 0.87 4.56 -22.66
N ALA A 438 -0.23 3.80 -22.75
CA ALA A 438 -0.18 2.34 -22.86
C ALA A 438 0.35 1.93 -24.24
N ILE A 439 -0.16 2.55 -25.31
CA ILE A 439 0.32 2.34 -26.67
C ILE A 439 1.77 2.82 -26.81
N LEU A 440 2.12 3.95 -26.20
CA LEU A 440 3.49 4.45 -26.23
C LEU A 440 4.47 3.44 -25.60
N LYS A 441 4.14 2.89 -24.42
CA LYS A 441 4.94 1.85 -23.78
C LYS A 441 5.12 0.64 -24.71
N GLU A 442 4.03 0.13 -25.26
CA GLU A 442 4.05 -1.05 -26.15
C GLU A 442 4.92 -0.81 -27.41
N GLU A 443 4.82 0.36 -28.02
CA GLU A 443 5.64 0.72 -29.19
C GLU A 443 7.11 0.93 -28.82
N MET A 444 7.40 1.48 -27.64
CA MET A 444 8.78 1.60 -27.12
C MET A 444 9.40 0.23 -26.84
N GLU A 445 8.67 -0.71 -26.26
CA GLU A 445 9.13 -2.08 -26.02
C GLU A 445 9.38 -2.85 -27.33
N ARG A 446 8.52 -2.66 -28.33
CA ARG A 446 8.68 -3.26 -29.67
C ARG A 446 9.78 -2.60 -30.49
N SER A 447 10.15 -1.37 -30.15
CA SER A 447 11.19 -0.65 -30.88
C SER A 447 12.52 -1.37 -30.75
N ALA A 448 13.24 -1.58 -31.84
CA ALA A 448 14.63 -2.03 -31.78
C ALA A 448 15.60 -0.87 -31.43
N ASP A 449 15.15 0.11 -30.63
CA ASP A 449 16.01 1.15 -30.08
C ASP A 449 16.60 0.65 -28.76
N VAL A 450 17.93 0.62 -28.69
CA VAL A 450 18.66 0.05 -27.54
C VAL A 450 18.38 0.83 -26.26
N LEU A 451 18.11 2.13 -26.35
CA LEU A 451 17.90 2.99 -25.18
C LEU A 451 16.61 2.62 -24.47
N ALA A 452 15.46 2.63 -25.17
CA ALA A 452 14.19 2.35 -24.55
C ALA A 452 13.96 0.85 -24.34
N ALA A 453 14.14 0.02 -25.37
CA ALA A 453 13.87 -1.41 -25.25
C ALA A 453 14.84 -2.09 -24.28
N GLY A 454 16.12 -1.68 -24.27
CA GLY A 454 17.09 -2.21 -23.32
C GLY A 454 16.77 -1.86 -21.87
N LEU A 455 16.35 -0.62 -21.59
CA LEU A 455 15.97 -0.21 -20.24
C LEU A 455 14.64 -0.82 -19.78
N LEU A 456 13.65 -0.95 -20.67
CA LEU A 456 12.38 -1.60 -20.36
C LEU A 456 12.55 -3.11 -20.15
N GLU A 457 13.42 -3.76 -20.93
CA GLU A 457 13.79 -5.18 -20.73
C GLU A 457 14.47 -5.38 -19.37
N VAL A 458 15.39 -4.48 -19.01
CA VAL A 458 16.10 -4.50 -17.73
C VAL A 458 15.16 -4.17 -16.55
N ALA A 459 14.17 -3.30 -16.74
CA ALA A 459 13.18 -2.97 -15.73
C ALA A 459 12.31 -4.17 -15.34
N ASN A 460 12.10 -5.12 -16.26
CA ASN A 460 11.27 -6.29 -16.03
C ASN A 460 11.94 -7.28 -15.03
N PRO A 461 11.34 -7.57 -13.87
CA PRO A 461 11.93 -8.42 -12.84
C PRO A 461 12.28 -9.84 -13.31
N SER A 462 11.51 -10.40 -14.25
CA SER A 462 11.73 -11.76 -14.79
C SER A 462 12.98 -11.83 -15.69
N LEU A 463 13.35 -10.71 -16.32
CA LEU A 463 14.46 -10.61 -17.27
C LEU A 463 15.73 -10.05 -16.61
N ALA A 464 15.60 -9.17 -15.60
CA ALA A 464 16.71 -8.60 -14.84
C ALA A 464 17.65 -9.67 -14.23
N ASN A 465 17.09 -10.81 -13.78
CA ASN A 465 17.86 -11.94 -13.26
C ASN A 465 18.83 -12.56 -14.29
N LYS A 466 18.59 -12.36 -15.60
CA LYS A 466 19.41 -12.92 -16.67
C LYS A 466 20.62 -12.05 -17.04
N PHE A 467 20.56 -10.74 -16.74
CA PHE A 467 21.55 -9.76 -17.20
C PHE A 467 22.52 -9.25 -16.10
N PHE A 468 22.11 -9.22 -14.83
CA PHE A 468 22.95 -8.66 -13.74
C PHE A 468 23.71 -9.70 -12.89
N LEU A 469 23.64 -10.99 -13.24
CA LEU A 469 24.45 -12.05 -12.62
C LEU A 469 25.86 -12.22 -13.22
N ARG A 470 26.30 -11.32 -14.12
CA ARG A 470 27.62 -11.39 -14.77
C ARG A 470 28.49 -10.20 -14.38
N GLN A 471 28.96 -10.18 -13.13
CA GLN A 471 30.22 -9.49 -12.84
C GLN A 471 31.34 -10.29 -13.49
N ASN A 472 31.70 -9.91 -14.72
CA ASN A 472 32.94 -10.32 -15.36
C ASN A 472 34.11 -9.75 -14.55
N TRP A 473 34.85 -10.62 -13.88
CA TRP A 473 36.24 -10.34 -13.53
C TRP A 473 37.09 -10.95 -14.65
N MET A 474 37.45 -10.12 -15.63
CA MET A 474 38.62 -10.36 -16.45
C MET A 474 39.84 -10.04 -15.58
N ASP A 475 40.37 -11.07 -14.92
CA ASP A 475 41.81 -11.21 -14.74
C ASP A 475 42.19 -12.50 -15.47
N GLU A 476 42.91 -12.35 -16.58
CA GLU A 476 43.68 -13.44 -17.17
C GLU A 476 44.80 -13.80 -16.19
N SER A 477 44.67 -14.92 -15.49
CA SER A 477 45.84 -15.62 -14.98
C SER A 477 45.61 -17.13 -15.10
N ASP A 478 46.31 -17.72 -16.07
CA ASP A 478 46.55 -19.14 -16.21
C ASP A 478 47.07 -19.75 -14.89
N GLY A 479 46.46 -20.86 -14.45
CA GLY A 479 47.00 -21.64 -13.34
C GLY A 479 45.97 -22.49 -12.63
N THR A 480 45.75 -23.70 -13.16
CA THR A 480 45.16 -24.88 -12.53
C THR A 480 44.75 -24.74 -11.05
N GLY A 481 43.44 -24.61 -10.82
CA GLY A 481 42.83 -24.67 -9.49
C GLY A 481 41.31 -24.57 -9.61
N ASP A 482 40.63 -25.70 -9.40
CA ASP A 482 39.17 -25.82 -9.31
C ASP A 482 38.54 -24.71 -8.46
N SER A 483 37.77 -23.81 -9.07
CA SER A 483 36.72 -23.04 -8.38
C SER A 483 35.74 -22.41 -9.38
N ILE A 484 35.09 -23.27 -10.17
CA ILE A 484 33.86 -22.86 -10.87
C ILE A 484 32.73 -22.91 -9.84
N LEU A 485 32.26 -21.73 -9.41
CA LEU A 485 30.96 -21.52 -8.76
C LEU A 485 29.84 -21.87 -9.75
N LYS A 486 29.66 -23.16 -10.03
CA LYS A 486 28.35 -23.71 -10.38
C LYS A 486 27.56 -23.67 -9.08
N HIS A 487 26.56 -22.79 -9.01
CA HIS A 487 25.50 -22.92 -8.01
C HIS A 487 24.90 -24.32 -8.16
N LYS A 488 25.40 -25.26 -7.36
CA LYS A 488 24.60 -26.40 -7.01
C LYS A 488 23.52 -25.86 -6.07
N PRO A 489 22.23 -26.08 -6.36
CA PRO A 489 21.17 -25.72 -5.44
C PRO A 489 21.44 -26.38 -4.07
N LEU A 490 21.06 -25.70 -2.98
CA LEU A 490 21.37 -26.09 -1.60
C LEU A 490 20.92 -27.53 -1.25
N TRP A 491 20.01 -28.14 -2.03
CA TRP A 491 19.60 -29.54 -1.89
C TRP A 491 20.71 -30.55 -2.21
N SER A 492 21.70 -30.18 -3.04
CA SER A 492 22.84 -31.04 -3.41
C SER A 492 23.77 -31.37 -2.23
N THR A 493 23.75 -30.57 -1.17
CA THR A 493 24.53 -30.79 0.06
C THR A 493 23.88 -31.80 1.00
N TYR A 494 22.59 -32.11 0.81
CA TYR A 494 21.83 -32.98 1.71
C TYR A 494 21.70 -34.42 1.19
N SER A 495 21.96 -34.68 -0.10
CA SER A 495 21.87 -36.03 -0.69
C SER A 495 23.12 -36.91 -0.46
N GLN A 496 24.11 -36.48 0.34
CA GLN A 496 25.30 -37.28 0.65
C GLN A 496 25.31 -37.78 2.08
N LYS A 497 24.54 -38.83 2.38
CA LYS A 497 24.83 -39.75 3.49
C LYS A 497 24.57 -41.20 3.13
N SER A 498 25.53 -41.79 2.42
CA SER A 498 25.92 -43.20 2.58
C SER A 498 27.39 -43.35 2.19
N GLY A 499 28.28 -43.41 3.18
CA GLY A 499 29.72 -43.56 2.98
C GLY A 499 30.53 -43.20 4.22
N LYS A 500 31.16 -44.20 4.85
CA LYS A 500 31.87 -44.14 6.13
C LYS A 500 33.29 -43.53 6.01
N GLN A 501 33.70 -42.87 7.11
CA GLN A 501 35.05 -42.73 7.70
C GLN A 501 36.03 -41.62 7.25
N ASN A 502 36.23 -40.60 8.11
CA ASN A 502 37.32 -40.49 9.11
C ASN A 502 37.80 -39.05 9.40
N LYS A 503 38.04 -38.81 10.71
CA LYS A 503 38.37 -37.58 11.46
C LYS A 503 39.48 -36.68 10.90
N LYS A 504 39.30 -35.35 11.07
CA LYS A 504 40.18 -34.49 11.89
C LYS A 504 39.46 -33.20 12.36
N LYS A 505 39.61 -32.89 13.65
CA LYS A 505 39.15 -31.67 14.33
C LYS A 505 39.98 -30.45 13.90
N LYS A 506 39.32 -29.32 13.61
CA LYS A 506 39.80 -27.98 13.98
C LYS A 506 38.59 -27.08 14.23
N GLU A 507 38.52 -26.56 15.46
CA GLU A 507 37.53 -25.58 15.88
C GLU A 507 37.81 -24.23 15.22
N SER A 508 36.81 -23.68 14.54
CA SER A 508 36.48 -22.25 14.62
C SER A 508 34.99 -22.11 14.35
N LYS A 509 34.30 -21.46 15.29
CA LYS A 509 32.87 -21.17 15.24
C LYS A 509 32.60 -20.18 14.10
N LEU A 510 31.81 -20.58 13.11
CA LEU A 510 31.05 -19.67 12.25
C LEU A 510 29.64 -20.25 12.09
N LYS A 511 28.65 -19.44 12.45
CA LYS A 511 27.24 -19.80 12.59
C LYS A 511 26.59 -20.15 11.24
N ARG A 512 25.55 -20.97 11.32
CA ARG A 512 24.58 -21.29 10.26
C ARG A 512 23.95 -20.02 9.68
N GLY A 513 23.81 -19.99 8.35
CA GLY A 513 22.66 -19.39 7.67
C GLY A 513 22.68 -17.88 7.43
N ASN A 514 23.63 -17.36 6.66
CA ASN A 514 23.43 -16.06 6.00
C ASN A 514 22.96 -16.31 4.56
N LEU A 515 21.69 -16.03 4.30
CA LEU A 515 21.12 -15.87 2.96
C LEU A 515 21.45 -14.44 2.48
N TYR A 516 22.00 -14.30 1.29
CA TYR A 516 22.34 -13.00 0.72
C TYR A 516 21.12 -12.41 0.00
N ARG A 517 20.82 -11.14 0.26
CA ARG A 517 19.99 -10.29 -0.61
C ARG A 517 20.56 -10.41 -2.03
N THR A 518 19.74 -10.67 -3.04
CA THR A 518 20.23 -10.66 -4.42
C THR A 518 20.80 -9.27 -4.67
N TYR A 519 22.07 -9.17 -5.10
CA TYR A 519 22.74 -7.93 -5.52
C TYR A 519 22.12 -7.34 -6.81
N GLY A 520 20.83 -7.57 -7.03
CA GLY A 520 20.08 -7.09 -8.19
C GLY A 520 19.84 -5.60 -8.06
N THR A 521 19.87 -4.94 -9.22
CA THR A 521 19.44 -3.55 -9.36
C THR A 521 18.07 -3.56 -10.01
N ARG A 522 17.06 -2.94 -9.38
CA ARG A 522 15.79 -2.64 -10.04
C ARG A 522 15.97 -1.35 -10.82
N VAL A 523 15.56 -1.35 -12.09
CA VAL A 523 15.62 -0.16 -12.95
C VAL A 523 14.20 0.31 -13.22
N ILE A 524 13.93 1.60 -13.01
CA ILE A 524 12.62 2.21 -13.32
C ILE A 524 12.88 3.44 -14.18
N PRO A 525 12.83 3.30 -15.52
CA PRO A 525 13.02 4.44 -16.41
C PRO A 525 11.88 5.45 -16.27
N VAL A 526 12.27 6.73 -16.24
CA VAL A 526 11.37 7.87 -16.30
C VAL A 526 11.61 8.59 -17.63
N PHE A 527 10.68 8.49 -18.56
CA PHE A 527 10.75 9.19 -19.84
C PHE A 527 10.03 10.53 -19.75
N VAL A 528 10.77 11.63 -19.88
CA VAL A 528 10.21 12.97 -19.94
C VAL A 528 10.16 13.40 -21.40
N LEU A 529 8.97 13.48 -21.97
CA LEU A 529 8.74 13.92 -23.34
C LEU A 529 8.63 15.45 -23.36
N SER A 530 9.71 16.10 -23.79
CA SER A 530 9.79 17.56 -23.93
C SER A 530 9.46 17.95 -25.37
N LEU A 531 8.19 18.23 -25.61
CA LEU A 531 7.66 18.44 -26.95
C LEU A 531 7.30 19.92 -27.18
N ALA A 532 7.74 20.49 -28.29
CA ALA A 532 7.30 21.78 -28.79
C ALA A 532 6.50 21.62 -30.08
N ASP A 533 5.74 22.66 -30.41
CA ASP A 533 4.90 22.73 -31.62
C ASP A 533 3.87 21.58 -31.70
N VAL A 534 3.35 21.19 -30.53
CA VAL A 534 2.26 20.24 -30.35
C VAL A 534 0.95 20.97 -30.04
N ASP A 535 -0.17 20.24 -30.05
CA ASP A 535 -1.48 20.76 -29.64
C ASP A 535 -1.39 21.49 -28.29
N GLU A 536 -2.05 22.66 -28.19
CA GLU A 536 -2.03 23.51 -26.99
C GLU A 536 -2.56 22.79 -25.75
N HIS A 537 -3.48 21.83 -25.93
CA HIS A 537 -4.14 21.07 -24.89
C HIS A 537 -3.66 19.62 -24.80
N LEU A 538 -2.50 19.31 -25.39
CA LEU A 538 -1.94 17.96 -25.39
C LEU A 538 -1.73 17.48 -23.94
N MET A 539 -2.40 16.40 -23.59
CA MET A 539 -2.22 15.70 -22.31
C MET A 539 -2.09 14.20 -22.57
N MET A 540 -1.83 13.44 -21.52
CA MET A 540 -2.01 11.99 -21.55
C MET A 540 -3.49 11.66 -21.33
N GLU A 541 -3.82 10.37 -21.37
CA GLU A 541 -5.16 9.87 -21.02
C GLU A 541 -5.62 10.39 -19.64
N ASP A 542 -6.94 10.56 -19.48
CA ASP A 542 -7.59 11.08 -18.27
C ASP A 542 -7.18 12.50 -17.83
N GLU A 543 -6.75 13.34 -18.76
CA GLU A 543 -6.31 14.73 -18.48
C GLU A 543 -5.13 14.81 -17.50
N SER A 544 -4.27 13.79 -17.50
CA SER A 544 -3.02 13.74 -16.74
C SER A 544 -1.82 14.16 -17.58
N LEU A 545 -0.76 14.66 -16.93
CA LEU A 545 0.56 14.88 -17.56
C LEU A 545 1.55 13.75 -17.25
N VAL A 546 1.10 12.73 -16.52
CA VAL A 546 1.87 11.53 -16.18
C VAL A 546 1.06 10.28 -16.46
N TRP A 547 1.74 9.29 -17.00
CA TRP A 547 1.24 7.93 -17.13
C TRP A 547 2.26 6.96 -16.54
N THR A 548 1.77 5.93 -15.87
CA THR A 548 2.60 4.97 -15.16
C THR A 548 2.16 3.54 -15.44
N SER A 549 3.14 2.64 -15.51
CA SER A 549 2.95 1.21 -15.31
C SER A 549 3.95 0.69 -14.29
N LYS A 550 3.81 -0.56 -13.85
CA LYS A 550 4.71 -1.20 -12.87
C LYS A 550 6.22 -1.15 -13.19
N ASP A 551 6.58 -0.88 -14.45
CA ASP A 551 7.97 -0.89 -14.94
C ASP A 551 8.45 0.47 -15.51
N VAL A 552 7.58 1.46 -15.72
CA VAL A 552 7.95 2.72 -16.38
C VAL A 552 7.06 3.89 -15.99
N VAL A 553 7.66 5.09 -15.94
CA VAL A 553 6.97 6.37 -15.78
C VAL A 553 7.17 7.20 -17.04
N ILE A 554 6.11 7.77 -17.59
CA ILE A 554 6.14 8.68 -18.74
C ILE A 554 5.52 9.99 -18.32
N VAL A 555 6.25 11.09 -18.51
CA VAL A 555 5.81 12.45 -18.17
C VAL A 555 5.84 13.31 -19.42
N LEU A 556 4.77 14.06 -19.64
CA LEU A 556 4.65 15.00 -20.75
C LEU A 556 4.98 16.42 -20.29
N GLN A 557 5.83 17.10 -21.06
CA GLN A 557 6.14 18.51 -20.90
C GLN A 557 6.07 19.21 -22.27
N HIS A 558 5.46 20.39 -22.31
CA HIS A 558 5.48 21.25 -23.49
C HIS A 558 5.39 22.72 -23.08
N PRO A 559 5.83 23.68 -23.93
CA PRO A 559 5.93 25.07 -23.55
C PRO A 559 4.63 25.87 -23.54
N ASN A 560 3.51 25.24 -23.89
CA ASN A 560 2.20 25.90 -23.93
C ASN A 560 1.74 26.37 -22.54
N ASP A 561 0.76 27.29 -22.54
CA ASP A 561 0.17 27.84 -21.33
C ASP A 561 -0.59 26.77 -20.50
N LYS A 562 -1.08 27.18 -19.34
CA LYS A 562 -1.86 26.32 -18.44
C LYS A 562 -3.08 25.74 -19.16
N ILE A 563 -3.23 24.42 -19.12
CA ILE A 563 -4.32 23.71 -19.80
C ILE A 563 -5.55 23.68 -18.89
N PRO A 564 -6.72 24.18 -19.33
CA PRO A 564 -7.95 24.04 -18.57
C PRO A 564 -8.37 22.56 -18.50
N LEU A 565 -8.65 22.09 -17.29
CA LEU A 565 -9.11 20.73 -17.06
C LEU A 565 -10.62 20.68 -16.85
N SER A 566 -11.17 19.47 -16.93
CA SER A 566 -12.57 19.16 -16.63
C SER A 566 -12.88 19.11 -15.14
N TYR A 567 -11.94 19.55 -14.29
CA TYR A 567 -12.09 19.63 -12.83
C TYR A 567 -12.44 21.04 -12.40
N VAL A 568 -13.31 21.16 -11.40
CA VAL A 568 -13.73 22.43 -10.81
C VAL A 568 -13.47 22.41 -9.31
N SER A 569 -13.00 23.54 -8.80
CA SER A 569 -13.04 23.85 -7.36
C SER A 569 -13.79 25.15 -7.20
N GLU A 570 -14.92 25.09 -6.50
CA GLU A 570 -15.86 26.18 -6.35
C GLU A 570 -16.38 26.69 -7.70
N LEU A 571 -16.03 27.92 -8.07
CA LEU A 571 -16.46 28.59 -9.29
C LEU A 571 -15.38 28.54 -10.38
N GLU A 572 -14.21 27.96 -10.09
CA GLU A 572 -13.04 27.99 -10.96
C GLU A 572 -12.68 26.61 -11.50
N ARG A 573 -12.43 26.55 -12.81
CA ARG A 573 -11.81 25.36 -13.42
C ARG A 573 -10.36 25.24 -12.96
N ARG A 574 -9.94 24.01 -12.67
CA ARG A 574 -8.54 23.69 -12.39
C ARG A 574 -7.76 23.68 -13.70
N HIS A 575 -6.47 23.94 -13.57
CA HIS A 575 -5.57 23.96 -14.70
C HIS A 575 -4.36 23.08 -14.43
N ALA A 576 -3.94 22.32 -15.44
CA ALA A 576 -2.65 21.64 -15.40
C ALA A 576 -1.56 22.61 -15.86
N ASN A 577 -0.39 22.51 -15.24
CA ASN A 577 0.78 23.26 -15.64
C ASN A 577 1.82 22.29 -16.24
N PRO A 578 2.00 22.28 -17.57
CA PRO A 578 2.98 21.43 -18.26
C PRO A 578 4.42 21.63 -17.76
N TRP A 579 4.72 22.77 -17.12
CA TRP A 579 6.03 23.06 -16.56
C TRP A 579 6.34 22.34 -15.23
N GLN A 580 5.34 21.83 -14.51
CA GLN A 580 5.51 21.16 -13.20
C GLN A 580 5.96 19.70 -13.33
N VAL A 581 7.00 19.46 -14.12
CA VAL A 581 7.50 18.11 -14.45
C VAL A 581 7.95 17.35 -13.20
N GLU A 582 8.65 18.02 -12.29
CA GLU A 582 9.19 17.40 -11.06
C GLU A 582 8.10 16.72 -10.24
N ARG A 583 6.97 17.40 -10.02
CA ARG A 583 5.81 16.87 -9.33
C ARG A 583 5.27 15.60 -10.00
N HIS A 584 5.16 15.62 -11.32
CA HIS A 584 4.66 14.50 -12.10
C HIS A 584 5.61 13.30 -12.08
N ILE A 585 6.94 13.54 -12.09
CA ILE A 585 7.94 12.50 -11.88
C ILE A 585 7.77 11.87 -10.49
N ILE A 586 7.67 12.69 -9.45
CA ILE A 586 7.55 12.20 -8.07
C ILE A 586 6.23 11.43 -7.90
N ALA A 587 5.11 11.91 -8.44
CA ALA A 587 3.86 11.16 -8.45
C ALA A 587 4.00 9.80 -9.14
N GLY A 588 4.65 9.78 -10.31
CA GLY A 588 4.82 8.54 -11.06
C GLY A 588 5.72 7.54 -10.34
N VAL A 589 6.87 8.00 -9.82
CA VAL A 589 7.80 7.16 -9.07
C VAL A 589 7.20 6.70 -7.73
N ALA A 590 6.41 7.55 -7.07
CA ALA A 590 5.65 7.19 -5.86
C ALA A 590 4.72 6.00 -6.10
N SER A 591 4.00 6.00 -7.22
CA SER A 591 3.14 4.87 -7.61
C SER A 591 3.94 3.61 -7.93
N VAL A 592 5.05 3.71 -8.68
CA VAL A 592 5.79 2.53 -9.19
C VAL A 592 6.73 1.92 -8.14
N VAL A 593 7.40 2.75 -7.33
CA VAL A 593 8.33 2.30 -6.28
C VAL A 593 7.59 1.99 -4.99
N GLY A 594 6.77 2.93 -4.51
CA GLY A 594 6.06 2.82 -3.24
C GLY A 594 4.72 2.09 -3.33
N GLY A 595 4.28 1.70 -4.54
CA GLY A 595 2.94 1.15 -4.73
C GLY A 595 1.83 2.12 -4.30
N LEU A 596 2.09 3.43 -4.26
CA LEU A 596 1.14 4.41 -3.77
C LEU A 596 0.02 4.63 -4.79
N SER A 597 -1.21 4.39 -4.34
CA SER A 597 -2.41 4.87 -5.00
C SER A 597 -2.59 6.36 -4.75
N ALA A 598 -3.24 7.07 -5.67
CA ALA A 598 -3.64 8.43 -5.39
C ALA A 598 -4.67 8.41 -4.23
N PRO A 599 -4.60 9.32 -3.23
CA PRO A 599 -5.49 9.25 -2.06
C PRO A 599 -6.99 9.39 -2.36
N TYR A 600 -7.36 9.71 -3.60
CA TYR A 600 -8.73 9.78 -4.07
C TYR A 600 -9.16 8.55 -4.88
N GLU A 601 -8.31 7.55 -5.09
CA GLU A 601 -8.61 6.32 -5.84
C GLU A 601 -8.83 5.14 -4.90
N LYS A 602 -9.72 4.23 -5.29
CA LYS A 602 -9.96 2.96 -4.61
C LYS A 602 -10.35 1.89 -5.62
N ALA A 603 -9.93 0.65 -5.42
CA ALA A 603 -10.36 -0.49 -6.21
C ALA A 603 -11.85 -0.75 -5.98
N SER A 604 -12.58 -1.04 -7.04
CA SER A 604 -13.96 -1.51 -6.92
C SER A 604 -14.17 -2.74 -7.77
N HIS A 605 -14.34 -3.88 -7.09
CA HIS A 605 -14.72 -5.13 -7.74
C HIS A 605 -16.12 -5.02 -8.39
N VAL A 606 -17.02 -4.20 -7.83
CA VAL A 606 -18.38 -4.04 -8.36
C VAL A 606 -18.37 -3.27 -9.70
N HIS A 607 -17.51 -2.26 -9.82
CA HIS A 607 -17.42 -1.45 -11.03
C HIS A 607 -16.40 -2.02 -12.04
N GLU A 608 -15.62 -3.04 -11.67
CA GLU A 608 -14.51 -3.60 -12.46
C GLU A 608 -13.49 -2.54 -12.90
N ARG A 609 -13.40 -1.43 -12.15
CA ARG A 609 -12.46 -0.32 -12.36
C ARG A 609 -12.20 0.41 -11.04
N PRO A 610 -11.12 1.20 -10.95
CA PRO A 610 -10.95 2.13 -9.85
C PRO A 610 -12.12 3.12 -9.78
N VAL A 611 -12.65 3.32 -8.58
CA VAL A 611 -13.61 4.39 -8.26
C VAL A 611 -12.87 5.58 -7.68
N VAL A 612 -13.43 6.75 -7.88
CA VAL A 612 -12.81 8.01 -7.45
C VAL A 612 -13.66 8.69 -6.39
N ASN A 613 -13.01 9.19 -5.35
CA ASN A 613 -13.57 9.98 -4.27
C ASN A 613 -12.64 11.15 -3.98
N TRP A 614 -13.03 12.36 -4.39
CA TRP A 614 -12.15 13.51 -4.34
C TRP A 614 -11.89 14.04 -2.92
N LEU A 615 -12.51 13.47 -1.89
CA LEU A 615 -12.39 13.93 -0.49
C LEU A 615 -10.94 14.17 -0.07
N TRP A 616 -10.03 13.22 -0.35
CA TRP A 616 -8.62 13.29 0.03
C TRP A 616 -7.70 13.77 -1.09
N ALA A 617 -8.22 14.55 -2.05
CA ALA A 617 -7.44 15.00 -3.21
C ALA A 617 -6.52 16.21 -2.94
N THR A 618 -6.58 16.78 -1.74
CA THR A 618 -5.79 17.93 -1.30
C THR A 618 -4.92 17.59 -0.11
N GLY A 619 -3.65 18.01 -0.13
CA GLY A 619 -2.73 17.86 0.99
C GLY A 619 -1.29 17.64 0.54
N CYS A 620 -0.45 17.12 1.44
CA CYS A 620 0.96 16.83 1.18
C CYS A 620 1.16 15.54 0.37
N HIS A 621 0.74 15.55 -0.91
CA HIS A 621 0.98 14.48 -1.86
C HIS A 621 1.03 15.03 -3.31
N PRO A 622 1.76 14.40 -4.24
CA PRO A 622 1.93 14.93 -5.60
C PRO A 622 0.77 14.62 -6.55
N PHE A 623 -0.17 13.75 -6.18
CA PHE A 623 -1.27 13.29 -7.06
C PHE A 623 -2.37 14.32 -7.36
N GLY A 624 -3.02 14.17 -8.52
CA GLY A 624 -4.28 14.81 -8.88
C GLY A 624 -4.21 16.30 -9.26
N PRO A 625 -5.34 16.90 -9.66
CA PRO A 625 -5.38 18.31 -10.04
C PRO A 625 -5.64 19.26 -8.85
N PHE A 626 -5.94 18.70 -7.67
CA PHE A 626 -6.31 19.49 -6.49
C PHE A 626 -5.15 19.71 -5.52
N SER A 627 -4.18 18.80 -5.44
CA SER A 627 -2.92 19.07 -4.76
C SER A 627 -1.98 19.92 -5.63
N ASN A 628 -1.01 20.57 -5.01
CA ASN A 628 0.03 21.37 -5.68
C ASN A 628 1.35 21.30 -4.90
N THR A 629 1.83 20.10 -4.58
CA THR A 629 3.12 19.88 -3.92
C THR A 629 3.94 18.82 -4.66
N SER A 630 5.26 18.90 -4.53
CA SER A 630 6.21 17.87 -4.96
C SER A 630 6.63 16.95 -3.80
N HIS A 631 6.04 17.12 -2.61
CA HIS A 631 6.42 16.37 -1.41
C HIS A 631 5.47 15.21 -1.12
N ILE A 632 6.01 14.19 -0.46
CA ILE A 632 5.28 13.05 0.08
C ILE A 632 5.27 13.18 1.61
N SER A 633 4.08 13.10 2.20
CA SER A 633 3.91 13.11 3.65
C SER A 633 4.55 11.90 4.33
N GLU A 634 4.88 12.04 5.62
CA GLU A 634 5.36 10.92 6.45
C GLU A 634 4.35 9.77 6.48
N LEU A 635 3.05 10.09 6.51
CA LEU A 635 1.98 9.09 6.44
C LEU A 635 2.08 8.26 5.15
N LEU A 636 2.21 8.90 3.99
CA LEU A 636 2.31 8.18 2.72
C LEU A 636 3.66 7.49 2.53
N GLN A 637 4.73 8.01 3.15
CA GLN A 637 6.00 7.29 3.25
C GLN A 637 5.80 5.96 3.98
N ASP A 638 5.12 5.97 5.13
CA ASP A 638 4.87 4.75 5.89
C ASP A 638 4.01 3.76 5.10
N VAL A 639 2.97 4.24 4.41
CA VAL A 639 2.15 3.44 3.48
C VAL A 639 3.02 2.82 2.39
N ALA A 640 3.93 3.58 1.77
CA ALA A 640 4.80 3.07 0.71
C ALA A 640 5.69 1.92 1.19
N LEU A 641 6.34 2.09 2.34
CA LEU A 641 7.18 1.07 2.96
C LEU A 641 6.36 -0.19 3.30
N ARG A 642 5.15 0.00 3.82
CA ARG A 642 4.23 -1.08 4.17
C ARG A 642 3.69 -1.83 2.96
N ASN A 643 3.41 -1.15 1.85
CA ASN A 643 2.93 -1.76 0.61
C ASN A 643 3.92 -2.79 0.06
N THR A 644 5.23 -2.52 0.15
CA THR A 644 6.26 -3.49 -0.26
C THR A 644 6.25 -4.75 0.61
N ILE A 645 6.04 -4.60 1.92
CA ILE A 645 5.88 -5.72 2.86
C ILE A 645 4.62 -6.51 2.49
N TYR A 646 3.51 -5.83 2.25
CA TYR A 646 2.24 -6.44 1.88
C TYR A 646 2.34 -7.25 0.60
N ALA A 647 2.93 -6.69 -0.45
CA ALA A 647 3.13 -7.39 -1.71
C ALA A 647 3.97 -8.67 -1.54
N ARG A 648 4.99 -8.67 -0.68
CA ARG A 648 5.81 -9.87 -0.42
C ARG A 648 5.08 -10.94 0.36
N VAL A 649 4.35 -10.56 1.40
CA VAL A 649 3.57 -11.49 2.23
C VAL A 649 2.45 -12.10 1.40
N ASP A 650 1.69 -11.27 0.70
CA ASP A 650 0.64 -11.73 -0.20
C ASP A 650 1.21 -12.71 -1.24
N ALA A 651 2.31 -12.35 -1.93
CA ALA A 651 2.93 -13.24 -2.91
C ALA A 651 3.43 -14.56 -2.28
N ALA A 652 3.92 -14.52 -1.03
CA ALA A 652 4.31 -15.72 -0.30
C ALA A 652 3.09 -16.60 0.03
N LEU A 653 2.00 -16.01 0.51
CA LEU A 653 0.78 -16.73 0.90
C LEU A 653 0.09 -17.35 -0.32
N ARG A 654 -0.05 -16.61 -1.43
CA ARG A 654 -0.56 -17.16 -2.70
C ARG A 654 0.27 -18.36 -3.16
N ARG A 655 1.60 -18.23 -3.14
CA ARG A 655 2.54 -19.31 -3.51
C ARG A 655 2.42 -20.53 -2.61
N LEU A 656 2.15 -20.34 -1.32
CA LEU A 656 1.94 -21.44 -0.38
C LEU A 656 0.63 -22.17 -0.63
N ARG A 657 -0.44 -21.45 -0.96
CA ARG A 657 -1.72 -22.06 -1.36
C ARG A 657 -1.57 -22.86 -2.64
N GLU A 658 -0.92 -22.30 -3.66
CA GLU A 658 -0.57 -23.01 -4.89
C GLU A 658 0.23 -24.29 -4.59
N THR A 659 1.25 -24.19 -3.74
CA THR A 659 2.07 -25.35 -3.35
C THR A 659 1.25 -26.42 -2.64
N SER A 660 0.37 -26.02 -1.71
CA SER A 660 -0.56 -26.91 -1.01
C SER A 660 -1.52 -27.59 -1.98
N GLU A 661 -2.06 -26.85 -2.94
CA GLU A 661 -2.94 -27.37 -3.98
C GLU A 661 -2.23 -28.41 -4.85
N VAL A 662 -0.98 -28.14 -5.28
CA VAL A 662 -0.16 -29.08 -6.06
C VAL A 662 0.08 -30.38 -5.29
N VAL A 663 0.43 -30.30 -4.00
CA VAL A 663 0.60 -31.47 -3.13
C VAL A 663 -0.71 -32.27 -3.02
N GLN A 664 -1.83 -31.59 -2.81
CA GLN A 664 -3.15 -32.24 -2.71
C GLN A 664 -3.59 -32.86 -4.03
N ASN A 665 -3.32 -32.21 -5.16
CA ASN A 665 -3.62 -32.73 -6.49
C ASN A 665 -2.80 -33.99 -6.76
N PHE A 666 -1.50 -33.97 -6.44
CA PHE A 666 -0.64 -35.15 -6.53
C PHE A 666 -1.15 -36.30 -5.66
N ALA A 667 -1.52 -36.01 -4.39
CA ALA A 667 -2.15 -36.97 -3.51
C ALA A 667 -3.41 -37.54 -4.16
N SER A 668 -4.31 -36.70 -4.66
CA SER A 668 -5.57 -37.14 -5.25
C SER A 668 -5.38 -38.02 -6.50
N GLU A 669 -4.36 -37.76 -7.31
CA GLU A 669 -4.05 -38.50 -8.54
C GLU A 669 -3.45 -39.88 -8.22
N HIS A 670 -2.51 -39.95 -7.28
CA HIS A 670 -1.71 -41.16 -7.02
C HIS A 670 -2.17 -41.97 -5.80
N LEU A 671 -3.00 -41.40 -4.92
CA LEU A 671 -3.56 -42.09 -3.74
C LEU A 671 -5.00 -42.56 -3.89
N LYS A 672 -5.70 -42.21 -4.97
CA LYS A 672 -7.01 -42.80 -5.28
C LYS A 672 -6.81 -44.23 -5.76
N THR A 673 -7.35 -45.21 -5.03
CA THR A 673 -7.59 -46.55 -5.60
C THR A 673 -8.75 -46.44 -6.61
N PRO A 674 -8.78 -47.25 -7.69
CA PRO A 674 -9.81 -47.14 -8.73
C PRO A 674 -11.26 -47.35 -8.24
N LEU A 675 -11.47 -47.83 -7.01
CA LEU A 675 -12.79 -48.16 -6.45
C LEU A 675 -12.96 -47.79 -4.97
N GLY A 676 -12.05 -47.03 -4.36
CA GLY A 676 -12.19 -46.60 -2.95
C GLY A 676 -12.09 -47.72 -1.90
N GLU A 677 -11.75 -48.96 -2.26
CA GLU A 677 -11.58 -50.06 -1.30
C GLU A 677 -10.15 -50.13 -0.70
N PRO A 678 -10.00 -50.58 0.56
CA PRO A 678 -8.71 -50.76 1.20
C PRO A 678 -7.89 -51.88 0.56
N VAL A 679 -6.57 -51.73 0.60
CA VAL A 679 -5.61 -52.69 0.03
C VAL A 679 -5.85 -54.11 0.58
N LYS A 680 -6.03 -55.08 -0.34
CA LYS A 680 -6.25 -56.50 -0.03
C LYS A 680 -5.23 -57.02 0.97
N GLY A 681 -5.71 -57.49 2.13
CA GLY A 681 -4.92 -58.34 3.04
C GLY A 681 -5.14 -58.16 4.55
N LYS A 682 -5.80 -57.08 5.02
CA LYS A 682 -6.12 -56.92 6.46
C LYS A 682 -7.52 -56.34 6.65
N LYS A 683 -8.43 -57.12 7.23
CA LYS A 683 -9.87 -56.82 7.33
C LYS A 683 -10.31 -55.97 8.52
N ASN A 684 -9.42 -55.48 9.38
CA ASN A 684 -9.84 -54.92 10.69
C ASN A 684 -9.33 -53.49 10.98
N LYS A 685 -9.05 -52.67 9.98
CA LYS A 685 -8.66 -51.27 10.21
C LYS A 685 -9.58 -50.31 9.49
N SER A 686 -9.98 -49.26 10.19
CA SER A 686 -10.76 -48.16 9.60
C SER A 686 -9.95 -47.50 8.47
N SER A 687 -10.64 -46.90 7.50
CA SER A 687 -9.99 -46.16 6.40
C SER A 687 -9.01 -45.10 6.92
N THR A 688 -9.36 -44.46 8.03
CA THR A 688 -8.55 -43.49 8.78
C THR A 688 -7.31 -44.10 9.43
N GLU A 689 -7.39 -45.28 10.05
CA GLU A 689 -6.21 -45.95 10.62
C GLU A 689 -5.24 -46.44 9.55
N LEU A 690 -5.73 -46.92 8.41
CA LEU A 690 -4.88 -47.29 7.27
C LEU A 690 -4.18 -46.07 6.67
N TRP A 691 -4.85 -44.92 6.66
CA TRP A 691 -4.27 -43.63 6.27
C TRP A 691 -3.17 -43.18 7.23
N VAL A 692 -3.44 -43.18 8.55
CA VAL A 692 -2.46 -42.82 9.57
C VAL A 692 -1.27 -43.79 9.56
N GLU A 693 -1.48 -45.09 9.33
CA GLU A 693 -0.37 -46.04 9.18
C GLU A 693 0.47 -45.79 7.93
N LYS A 694 -0.13 -45.39 6.81
CA LYS A 694 0.60 -45.06 5.57
C LYS A 694 1.42 -43.77 5.67
N PHE A 695 0.98 -42.80 6.48
CA PHE A 695 1.63 -41.49 6.62
C PHE A 695 2.57 -41.37 7.83
N TYR A 696 2.35 -42.14 8.89
CA TYR A 696 3.10 -41.99 10.15
C TYR A 696 3.84 -43.25 10.62
N LYS A 697 3.51 -44.46 10.12
CA LYS A 697 4.24 -45.69 10.51
C LYS A 697 5.26 -46.07 9.43
N LYS A 698 6.55 -45.95 9.77
CA LYS A 698 7.76 -46.30 8.98
C LYS A 698 7.86 -47.75 8.45
N THR A 699 6.80 -48.56 8.54
CA THR A 699 6.81 -49.99 8.20
C THR A 699 5.55 -50.36 7.44
N THR A 700 5.43 -49.94 6.19
CA THR A 700 4.42 -50.49 5.27
C THR A 700 5.12 -51.10 4.05
N ASN A 701 4.61 -52.22 3.54
CA ASN A 701 5.13 -52.88 2.33
C ASN A 701 4.55 -52.27 1.03
N LEU A 702 3.92 -51.10 1.11
CA LEU A 702 3.29 -50.41 0.00
C LEU A 702 4.18 -49.24 -0.43
N PRO A 703 4.10 -48.79 -1.70
CA PRO A 703 4.76 -47.56 -2.12
C PRO A 703 4.30 -46.40 -1.22
N GLU A 704 5.25 -45.72 -0.58
CA GLU A 704 4.96 -44.50 0.16
C GLU A 704 4.54 -43.43 -0.85
N PRO A 705 3.36 -42.80 -0.69
CA PRO A 705 2.90 -41.78 -1.63
C PRO A 705 3.69 -40.48 -1.53
N PHE A 706 4.17 -40.16 -0.34
CA PHE A 706 5.06 -39.05 -0.05
C PHE A 706 6.20 -39.57 0.84
N PRO A 707 7.44 -39.12 0.63
CA PRO A 707 8.51 -39.39 1.56
C PRO A 707 8.15 -38.81 2.94
N HIS A 708 8.24 -39.61 4.01
CA HIS A 708 7.97 -39.12 5.37
C HIS A 708 8.82 -37.88 5.73
N GLU A 709 10.05 -37.82 5.20
CA GLU A 709 10.96 -36.67 5.35
C GLU A 709 10.40 -35.39 4.70
N LEU A 710 9.67 -35.49 3.59
CA LEU A 710 8.99 -34.35 2.95
C LEU A 710 7.90 -33.80 3.86
N VAL A 711 7.07 -34.69 4.43
CA VAL A 711 5.94 -34.31 5.30
C VAL A 711 6.45 -33.66 6.58
N GLU A 712 7.43 -34.27 7.25
CA GLU A 712 8.06 -33.72 8.46
C GLU A 712 8.70 -32.34 8.21
N ARG A 713 9.32 -32.16 7.03
CA ARG A 713 9.93 -30.89 6.66
C ARG A 713 8.91 -29.81 6.35
N LEU A 714 7.79 -30.16 5.70
CA LEU A 714 6.69 -29.23 5.42
C LEU A 714 5.98 -28.80 6.70
N GLU A 715 5.71 -29.74 7.62
CA GLU A 715 5.12 -29.44 8.92
C GLU A 715 6.00 -28.46 9.70
N LYS A 716 7.30 -28.74 9.80
CA LYS A 716 8.26 -27.83 10.44
C LYS A 716 8.35 -26.45 9.76
N TYR A 717 8.20 -26.41 8.44
CA TYR A 717 8.18 -25.15 7.70
C TYR A 717 6.93 -24.33 8.05
N LEU A 718 5.75 -24.96 8.08
CA LEU A 718 4.49 -24.30 8.46
C LEU A 718 4.53 -23.81 9.92
N ASP A 719 5.07 -24.60 10.85
CA ASP A 719 5.24 -24.18 12.25
C ASP A 719 6.16 -22.96 12.37
N SER A 720 7.26 -22.93 11.62
CA SER A 720 8.19 -21.79 11.59
C SER A 720 7.54 -20.55 10.97
N LEU A 721 6.74 -20.75 9.93
CA LEU A 721 6.03 -19.69 9.24
C LEU A 721 4.93 -19.07 10.11
N GLU A 722 4.23 -19.89 10.91
CA GLU A 722 3.23 -19.43 11.88
C GLU A 722 3.84 -18.40 12.84
N GLU A 723 4.97 -18.73 13.47
CA GLU A 723 5.65 -17.80 14.39
C GLU A 723 6.20 -16.57 13.66
N GLN A 724 6.73 -16.71 12.44
CA GLN A 724 7.19 -15.56 11.64
C GLN A 724 6.06 -14.60 11.29
N LEU A 725 4.88 -15.11 10.94
CA LEU A 725 3.70 -14.30 10.62
C LEU A 725 3.13 -13.60 11.87
N VAL A 726 3.10 -14.28 13.02
CA VAL A 726 2.68 -13.66 14.28
C VAL A 726 3.65 -12.53 14.68
N ASP A 727 4.96 -12.76 14.54
CA ASP A 727 5.98 -11.74 14.77
C ASP A 727 5.84 -10.56 13.81
N LEU A 728 5.63 -10.84 12.51
CA LEU A 728 5.39 -9.81 11.50
C LEU A 728 4.16 -8.95 11.84
N SER A 729 3.07 -9.57 12.30
CA SER A 729 1.86 -8.85 12.73
C SER A 729 2.17 -7.87 13.88
N SER A 730 2.99 -8.29 14.86
CA SER A 730 3.46 -7.43 15.94
C SER A 730 4.31 -6.27 15.43
N LEU A 731 5.28 -6.56 14.55
CA LEU A 731 6.17 -5.55 13.98
C LEU A 731 5.40 -4.50 13.16
N LEU A 732 4.38 -4.91 12.42
CA LEU A 732 3.52 -4.01 11.66
C LEU A 732 2.66 -3.14 12.58
N TYR A 733 2.13 -3.69 13.68
CA TYR A 733 1.38 -2.95 14.68
C TYR A 733 2.24 -1.89 15.40
N ASP A 734 3.46 -2.26 15.80
CA ASP A 734 4.42 -1.37 16.48
C ASP A 734 5.07 -0.34 15.52
N HIS A 735 4.68 -0.33 14.24
CA HIS A 735 5.26 0.50 13.18
C HIS A 735 6.77 0.27 12.92
N ARG A 736 7.26 -0.93 13.24
CA ARG A 736 8.68 -1.34 13.04
C ARG A 736 8.90 -1.85 11.62
N LEU A 737 8.66 -0.96 10.65
CA LEU A 737 8.62 -1.31 9.22
C LEU A 737 9.93 -1.89 8.68
N GLN A 738 11.09 -1.48 9.21
CA GLN A 738 12.39 -2.01 8.79
C GLN A 738 12.60 -3.48 9.19
N GLU A 739 12.15 -3.86 10.38
CA GLU A 739 12.23 -5.24 10.84
C GLU A 739 11.17 -6.11 10.16
N ALA A 740 9.98 -5.55 9.96
CA ALA A 740 8.92 -6.17 9.16
C ALA A 740 9.35 -6.41 7.70
N ASP A 741 10.14 -5.50 7.09
CA ASP A 741 10.75 -5.69 5.77
C ASP A 741 11.71 -6.89 5.73
N THR A 742 12.54 -7.03 6.77
CA THR A 742 13.46 -8.15 6.89
C THR A 742 12.70 -9.46 7.08
N ASN A 743 11.74 -9.50 8.00
CA ASN A 743 10.92 -10.68 8.28
C ASN A 743 10.10 -11.10 7.03
N SER A 744 9.42 -10.16 6.38
CA SER A 744 8.64 -10.45 5.15
C SER A 744 9.51 -10.93 3.99
N SER A 745 10.74 -10.42 3.86
CA SER A 745 11.72 -10.91 2.89
C SER A 745 12.12 -12.36 3.17
N GLU A 746 12.33 -12.73 4.44
CA GLU A 746 12.62 -14.11 4.83
C GLU A 746 11.43 -15.04 4.55
N ILE A 747 10.21 -14.63 4.91
CA ILE A 747 8.97 -15.38 4.62
C ILE A 747 8.87 -15.66 3.12
N PHE A 748 9.04 -14.62 2.29
CA PHE A 748 8.92 -14.74 0.85
C PHE A 748 10.01 -15.66 0.25
N GLN A 749 11.27 -15.49 0.64
CA GLN A 749 12.37 -16.36 0.19
C GLN A 749 12.14 -17.82 0.58
N SER A 750 11.71 -18.04 1.82
CA SER A 750 11.43 -19.37 2.35
C SER A 750 10.28 -20.03 1.58
N SER A 751 9.25 -19.27 1.20
CA SER A 751 8.14 -19.77 0.35
C SER A 751 8.61 -20.22 -1.03
N ILE A 752 9.51 -19.47 -1.69
CA ILE A 752 10.09 -19.83 -2.99
C ILE A 752 10.87 -21.13 -2.87
N PHE A 753 11.73 -21.22 -1.87
CA PHE A 753 12.55 -22.41 -1.66
C PHE A 753 11.69 -23.64 -1.38
N THR A 754 10.63 -23.50 -0.57
CA THR A 754 9.70 -24.57 -0.25
C THR A 754 8.94 -25.03 -1.50
N GLN A 755 8.40 -24.12 -2.32
CA GLN A 755 7.73 -24.49 -3.57
C GLN A 755 8.67 -25.30 -4.47
N GLN A 756 9.90 -24.81 -4.71
CA GLN A 756 10.89 -25.50 -5.53
C GLN A 756 11.25 -26.89 -4.99
N TYR A 757 11.39 -27.01 -3.67
CA TYR A 757 11.67 -28.29 -3.02
C TYR A 757 10.51 -29.27 -3.21
N VAL A 758 9.27 -28.82 -2.98
CA VAL A 758 8.06 -29.64 -3.17
C VAL A 758 7.96 -30.10 -4.62
N GLU A 759 8.02 -29.19 -5.59
CA GLU A 759 7.94 -29.52 -7.01
C GLU A 759 9.00 -30.55 -7.42
N HIS A 760 10.24 -30.39 -6.95
CA HIS A 760 11.32 -31.33 -7.22
C HIS A 760 11.04 -32.73 -6.65
N VAL A 761 10.58 -32.80 -5.40
CA VAL A 761 10.26 -34.08 -4.75
C VAL A 761 9.08 -34.74 -5.45
N LEU A 762 8.01 -34.01 -5.75
CA LEU A 762 6.84 -34.54 -6.45
C LEU A 762 7.19 -35.01 -7.86
N ALA A 763 8.05 -34.29 -8.59
CA ALA A 763 8.53 -34.72 -9.91
C ALA A 763 9.31 -36.05 -9.83
N ASN A 764 10.24 -36.17 -8.88
CA ASN A 764 11.01 -37.39 -8.66
C ASN A 764 10.12 -38.57 -8.25
N GLU A 765 9.16 -38.35 -7.35
CA GLU A 765 8.21 -39.40 -6.95
C GLU A 765 7.28 -39.78 -8.10
N LYS A 766 6.82 -38.81 -8.91
CA LYS A 766 6.06 -39.10 -10.14
C LYS A 766 6.84 -39.99 -11.09
N GLU A 767 8.15 -39.76 -11.25
CA GLU A 767 9.02 -40.63 -12.06
C GLU A 767 9.16 -42.04 -11.48
N LYS A 768 9.35 -42.17 -10.16
CA LYS A 768 9.40 -43.49 -9.50
C LYS A 768 8.08 -44.25 -9.64
N MET A 769 6.95 -43.55 -9.60
CA MET A 769 5.61 -44.13 -9.75
C MET A 769 5.24 -44.51 -11.19
N LYS A 770 5.99 -44.06 -12.21
CA LYS A 770 5.83 -44.53 -13.61
C LYS A 770 6.15 -46.03 -13.78
N CYS A 771 6.61 -46.72 -12.73
CA CYS A 771 6.94 -48.14 -12.77
C CYS A 771 5.71 -49.06 -12.65
N CYS A 772 5.08 -49.30 -13.79
CA CYS A 772 4.56 -50.60 -14.22
C CYS A 772 4.50 -50.62 -15.75
N SER A 773 5.61 -50.91 -16.43
CA SER A 773 5.50 -51.43 -17.79
C SER A 773 4.88 -52.82 -17.67
N ILE A 774 3.61 -52.97 -18.06
CA ILE A 774 3.03 -54.28 -18.28
C ILE A 774 3.74 -54.86 -19.50
N GLU A 775 4.88 -55.52 -19.28
CA GLU A 775 5.38 -56.47 -20.26
C GLU A 775 4.43 -57.67 -20.22
N TYR A 776 3.56 -57.74 -21.22
CA TYR A 776 2.88 -58.99 -21.54
C TYR A 776 3.97 -59.99 -21.96
N LYS A 777 4.53 -60.71 -20.99
CA LYS A 777 5.12 -62.02 -21.29
C LYS A 777 3.95 -62.89 -21.71
N VAL A 778 3.73 -62.95 -23.02
CA VAL A 778 2.89 -63.97 -23.64
C VAL A 778 3.26 -65.28 -22.97
N PRO A 779 2.31 -66.03 -22.38
CA PRO A 779 2.63 -67.30 -21.75
C PRO A 779 3.37 -68.10 -22.79
N VAL A 780 4.60 -68.51 -22.47
CA VAL A 780 5.35 -69.44 -23.31
C VAL A 780 4.43 -70.63 -23.46
N GLN A 781 3.82 -70.77 -24.64
CA GLN A 781 3.00 -71.94 -24.93
C GLN A 781 3.89 -73.13 -24.64
N SER A 782 3.45 -73.96 -23.70
CA SER A 782 4.06 -75.26 -23.41
C SER A 782 4.44 -75.91 -24.74
N SER A 783 5.69 -76.36 -24.85
CA SER A 783 6.25 -77.06 -26.02
C SER A 783 5.39 -78.23 -26.50
N GLN A 784 4.40 -78.65 -25.72
CA GLN A 784 3.35 -79.58 -26.13
C GLN A 784 2.54 -79.10 -27.35
N SER A 785 2.22 -77.81 -27.52
CA SER A 785 1.43 -77.36 -28.68
C SER A 785 2.19 -77.53 -30.00
N LEU A 786 3.50 -77.26 -30.01
CA LEU A 786 4.37 -77.47 -31.16
C LEU A 786 4.61 -78.97 -31.44
N ILE A 787 4.70 -79.79 -30.39
CA ILE A 787 4.81 -81.26 -30.53
C ILE A 787 3.51 -81.85 -31.10
N TYR A 788 2.34 -81.45 -30.60
CA TYR A 788 1.05 -81.90 -31.14
C TYR A 788 0.81 -81.39 -32.57
N ALA A 789 1.22 -80.16 -32.90
CA ALA A 789 1.18 -79.64 -34.27
C ALA A 789 2.11 -80.44 -35.21
N GLY A 790 3.31 -80.81 -34.74
CA GLY A 790 4.24 -81.67 -35.47
C GLY A 790 3.69 -83.09 -35.69
N ILE A 791 3.05 -83.68 -34.69
CA ILE A 791 2.40 -85.00 -34.80
C ILE A 791 1.22 -84.94 -35.77
N LEU A 792 0.40 -83.89 -35.72
CA LEU A 792 -0.72 -83.71 -36.66
C LEU A 792 -0.25 -83.47 -38.10
N LEU A 793 0.80 -82.67 -38.31
CA LEU A 793 1.40 -82.47 -39.63
C LEU A 793 2.02 -83.75 -40.19
N ALA A 794 2.74 -84.51 -39.36
CA ALA A 794 3.29 -85.81 -39.75
C ALA A 794 2.17 -86.82 -40.06
N GLY A 795 1.11 -86.86 -39.24
CA GLY A 795 -0.08 -87.69 -39.48
C GLY A 795 -0.80 -87.30 -40.77
N PHE A 796 -0.95 -86.00 -41.05
CA PHE A 796 -1.55 -85.51 -42.28
C PHE A 796 -0.69 -85.83 -43.51
N PHE A 797 0.63 -85.70 -43.40
CA PHE A 797 1.55 -86.04 -44.48
C PHE A 797 1.54 -87.54 -44.80
N VAL A 798 1.53 -88.40 -43.77
CA VAL A 798 1.39 -89.86 -43.95
C VAL A 798 0.04 -90.20 -44.55
N TYR A 799 -1.05 -89.59 -44.08
CA TYR A 799 -2.39 -89.78 -44.63
C TYR A 799 -2.48 -89.34 -46.10
N PHE A 800 -1.87 -88.20 -46.45
CA PHE A 800 -1.81 -87.68 -47.81
C PHE A 800 -0.97 -88.58 -48.73
N VAL A 801 0.20 -89.07 -48.28
CA VAL A 801 1.04 -90.01 -49.03
C VAL A 801 0.31 -91.34 -49.22
N VAL A 802 -0.37 -91.86 -48.20
CA VAL A 802 -1.19 -93.07 -48.33
C VAL A 802 -2.29 -92.84 -49.38
N ILE A 803 -3.08 -91.78 -49.31
CA ILE A 803 -4.14 -91.51 -50.30
C ILE A 803 -3.58 -91.29 -51.71
N PHE A 804 -2.48 -90.55 -51.84
CA PHE A 804 -1.86 -90.24 -53.12
C PHE A 804 -1.31 -91.50 -53.82
N PHE A 805 -0.79 -92.47 -53.06
CA PHE A 805 -0.27 -93.74 -53.61
C PHE A 805 -1.26 -94.92 -53.56
N SER A 806 -2.40 -94.80 -52.87
CA SER A 806 -3.44 -95.83 -52.79
C SER A 806 -4.74 -95.49 -53.53
N SER A 807 -4.76 -94.39 -54.30
CA SER A 807 -5.79 -94.13 -55.31
C SER A 807 -5.38 -94.72 -56.66
N PRO A 808 -6.00 -95.83 -57.12
CA PRO A 808 -5.71 -96.40 -58.43
C PRO A 808 -6.36 -95.57 -59.55
N VAL A 809 -5.50 -94.96 -60.36
CA VAL A 809 -5.65 -94.66 -61.80
C VAL A 809 -7.06 -94.36 -62.31
N ARG A 810 -7.26 -93.10 -62.73
CA ARG A 810 -7.78 -92.80 -64.06
C ARG A 810 -6.99 -91.68 -64.70
#